data_AF-S9U018-F1
#
_entry.id   AF-S9U018-F1
#
_cell.length_a   1.000
_cell.length_b   1.000
_cell.length_c   1.000
_cell.angle_alpha   90.00
_cell.angle_beta   90.00
_cell.angle_gamma   90.00
#
_symmetry.space_group_name_H-M   'P 1'
#
loop_
_entity.id
_entity.type
_entity.pdbx_description
1 polymer ?
#
loop_
_entity_poly.entity_id
_entity_poly.type
_entity_poly.pdbx_seq_one_letter_code
_entity_poly.pdbx_strand_id
1 'polypeptide(L)'
;MYVMSASKGQHQKRVSTVSHVFLSFPCTFFFVLLHPFPLAPFPSLFYQSSSSCEFFFFLPTVLFVIQVMNTLHVILCGTDAHRVESALQKAVEVTHTAWNKKYNFSCTSALCIDQVDKRLLLIANLIIICKGCRMPANRDAFDNKPVLSTEDAPVNGVDTIADADFYHGTVSLQELSDRATSLCVAPSHILYDSLLDCLTVAGDAALRRSFWLFDKDCDGRLKSEEMVAWRKLVDPSFRPEDMEEFLELWGSEKVQRSRECTQEEFALLHLEWLRSGQFMDAWATLYVVGTYPNGLPYTWYDLHSLRLSSDENTYLSAHAIQFFKNIYKLKDFANTADIWDVTPGCAWEEIAGFAKVDITLDTFIEQWKYLALECRERVIMYARYWGYKGESMYLFQRRACRRCRAVGESLPNTIHVLLVGTQECGKRSLIVSLTSADDTAPALFPDACDHFVSTTTFFVGKGTEEPQTIIYTAVCPERARLILTDAASSQTVDVVLLCYDATNITASSRFLMDMYSEVVRCEGALTERLPFVVVLTKADAVTSDDPLDADSGSRLEKFCIAHQLLWPPVLTSAYRPEESEVTALSEYIYTVANDPDMAVGNRPVTLVRLCRRATFVAIITVLAYGVTRTAVGWLKQRRSS
;
A
#
# COMPACT_ATOMS: atom_id res chain seq x y z
N MET A 1 12.99 4.49 22.21
CA MET A 1 12.73 5.04 23.56
C MET A 1 13.32 6.45 23.61
N TYR A 2 12.50 7.47 23.32
CA TYR A 2 12.89 8.89 23.43
C TYR A 2 11.69 9.64 24.02
N VAL A 3 11.88 10.17 25.23
CA VAL A 3 10.91 10.92 26.01
C VAL A 3 11.08 12.39 25.67
N MET A 4 10.09 13.02 25.04
CA MET A 4 10.07 14.47 24.84
C MET A 4 9.29 15.15 25.97
N SER A 5 10.01 15.98 26.72
CA SER A 5 9.49 16.91 27.73
C SER A 5 8.92 18.16 27.05
N ALA A 6 7.65 18.45 27.30
CA ALA A 6 6.95 19.61 26.76
C ALA A 6 7.05 20.81 27.73
N SER A 7 7.79 21.84 27.33
CA SER A 7 7.80 23.16 27.97
C SER A 7 6.74 24.06 27.34
N LYS A 8 5.81 24.55 28.17
CA LYS A 8 4.75 25.51 27.82
C LYS A 8 5.32 26.92 27.65
N GLY A 9 5.01 27.56 26.53
CA GLY A 9 5.18 29.00 26.33
C GLY A 9 3.97 29.59 25.59
N GLN A 10 3.16 30.36 26.31
CA GLN A 10 2.09 31.18 25.76
C GLN A 10 2.67 32.36 24.96
N HIS A 11 2.14 32.65 23.77
CA HIS A 11 1.90 34.03 23.32
C HIS A 11 0.91 34.12 22.14
N GLN A 12 -0.29 34.60 22.47
CA GLN A 12 -1.00 35.75 21.89
C GLN A 12 -1.21 35.88 20.36
N LYS A 13 -2.49 35.73 20.01
CA LYS A 13 -3.23 36.10 18.78
C LYS A 13 -2.73 37.36 18.05
N ARG A 14 -2.64 37.23 16.71
CA ARG A 14 -3.10 38.27 15.76
C ARG A 14 -3.81 37.60 14.58
N VAL A 15 -5.07 37.98 14.40
CA VAL A 15 -5.93 37.66 13.26
C VAL A 15 -5.63 38.70 12.18
N SER A 16 -5.28 38.26 10.98
CA SER A 16 -5.28 39.10 9.78
C SER A 16 -5.95 38.36 8.64
N THR A 17 -7.12 38.88 8.28
CA THR A 17 -7.96 38.56 7.13
C THR A 17 -7.15 38.66 5.84
N VAL A 18 -7.12 37.59 5.03
CA VAL A 18 -6.57 37.64 3.66
C VAL A 18 -7.68 37.23 2.69
N SER A 19 -7.97 38.14 1.79
CA SER A 19 -8.98 38.07 0.75
C SER A 19 -8.63 37.02 -0.30
N HIS A 20 -9.58 36.14 -0.63
CA HIS A 20 -9.48 35.23 -1.76
C HIS A 20 -9.63 36.00 -3.08
N VAL A 21 -8.57 36.03 -3.88
CA VAL A 21 -8.63 36.38 -5.31
C VAL A 21 -8.66 35.07 -6.10
N PHE A 22 -9.82 34.75 -6.67
CA PHE A 22 -9.98 33.66 -7.64
C PHE A 22 -9.45 34.14 -9.00
N LEU A 23 -8.38 33.51 -9.48
CA LEU A 23 -7.96 33.59 -10.89
C LEU A 23 -8.37 32.30 -11.58
N SER A 24 -9.40 32.40 -12.42
CA SER A 24 -9.86 31.36 -13.34
C SER A 24 -8.91 31.27 -14.54
N PHE A 25 -8.31 30.11 -14.77
CA PHE A 25 -7.68 29.77 -16.06
C PHE A 25 -8.60 28.81 -16.84
N PRO A 26 -8.85 29.04 -18.15
CA PRO A 26 -9.63 28.12 -18.96
C PRO A 26 -8.74 26.98 -19.47
N CYS A 27 -9.09 25.73 -19.13
CA CYS A 27 -8.51 24.54 -19.76
C CYS A 27 -9.30 24.19 -21.02
N THR A 28 -8.65 24.33 -22.18
CA THR A 28 -9.16 23.89 -23.48
C THR A 28 -8.94 22.37 -23.59
N PHE A 29 -10.03 21.61 -23.67
CA PHE A 29 -10.01 20.16 -23.92
C PHE A 29 -9.82 19.87 -25.42
N PHE A 30 -8.80 19.06 -25.76
CA PHE A 30 -8.72 18.39 -27.06
C PHE A 30 -9.29 16.97 -26.92
N PHE A 31 -10.40 16.72 -27.61
CA PHE A 31 -10.93 15.36 -27.82
C PHE A 31 -10.19 14.71 -28.99
N VAL A 32 -9.55 13.57 -28.76
CA VAL A 32 -9.12 12.66 -29.83
C VAL A 32 -10.04 11.44 -29.79
N LEU A 33 -10.90 11.33 -30.80
CA LEU A 33 -11.75 10.17 -31.07
C LEU A 33 -10.89 9.04 -31.64
N LEU A 34 -10.83 7.90 -30.95
CA LEU A 34 -10.34 6.64 -31.50
C LEU A 34 -11.53 5.71 -31.78
N HIS A 35 -11.69 5.34 -33.05
CA HIS A 35 -12.65 4.35 -33.52
C HIS A 35 -12.21 2.91 -33.17
N PRO A 36 -13.15 1.96 -33.03
CA PRO A 36 -12.87 0.60 -32.59
C PRO A 36 -12.53 -0.32 -33.78
N PHE A 37 -11.59 -1.25 -33.57
CA PHE A 37 -11.39 -2.43 -34.42
C PHE A 37 -11.95 -3.69 -33.73
N PRO A 38 -12.52 -4.65 -34.48
CA PRO A 38 -13.31 -5.75 -33.93
C PRO A 38 -12.45 -6.97 -33.57
N LEU A 39 -12.84 -7.63 -32.48
CA LEU A 39 -12.32 -8.92 -32.04
C LEU A 39 -12.92 -10.07 -32.87
N ALA A 40 -12.09 -11.03 -33.27
CA ALA A 40 -12.49 -12.34 -33.76
C ALA A 40 -12.05 -13.44 -32.76
N PRO A 41 -12.78 -14.57 -32.67
CA PRO A 41 -12.70 -15.49 -31.53
C PRO A 41 -11.70 -16.62 -31.75
N PHE A 42 -11.05 -17.09 -30.69
CA PHE A 42 -10.31 -18.36 -30.67
C PHE A 42 -11.10 -19.43 -29.89
N PRO A 43 -11.10 -20.70 -30.36
CA PRO A 43 -11.85 -21.77 -29.75
C PRO A 43 -11.07 -22.48 -28.64
N SER A 44 -11.82 -23.00 -27.68
CA SER A 44 -11.43 -24.04 -26.72
C SER A 44 -10.91 -25.30 -27.42
N LEU A 45 -9.93 -26.00 -26.82
CA LEU A 45 -9.99 -27.44 -26.48
C LEU A 45 -8.65 -27.98 -25.90
N PHE A 46 -8.83 -28.75 -24.81
CA PHE A 46 -8.08 -29.88 -24.25
C PHE A 46 -6.66 -29.78 -23.64
N TYR A 47 -6.68 -30.26 -22.39
CA TYR A 47 -5.63 -30.66 -21.46
C TYR A 47 -4.87 -31.91 -21.94
N GLN A 48 -3.53 -31.90 -21.83
CA GLN A 48 -2.77 -33.12 -21.53
C GLN A 48 -1.44 -32.80 -20.83
N SER A 49 -1.16 -33.59 -19.80
CA SER A 49 -0.02 -33.46 -18.90
C SER A 49 1.28 -33.95 -19.52
N SER A 50 2.37 -33.20 -19.34
CA SER A 50 3.69 -33.78 -19.11
C SER A 50 4.64 -32.76 -18.48
N SER A 51 5.46 -33.29 -17.59
CA SER A 51 6.38 -32.65 -16.67
C SER A 51 7.53 -31.98 -17.42
N SER A 52 7.61 -30.64 -17.37
CA SER A 52 8.79 -29.79 -17.58
C SER A 52 8.33 -28.34 -17.33
N CYS A 53 8.39 -27.86 -16.09
CA CYS A 53 8.11 -26.45 -15.80
C CYS A 53 9.33 -25.61 -16.22
N GLU A 54 9.45 -25.36 -17.52
CA GLU A 54 10.19 -24.20 -18.01
C GLU A 54 9.40 -22.95 -17.59
N PHE A 55 9.74 -22.40 -16.42
CA PHE A 55 9.30 -21.07 -16.01
C PHE A 55 10.05 -20.04 -16.85
N PHE A 56 9.68 -19.93 -18.13
CA PHE A 56 9.91 -18.71 -18.87
C PHE A 56 9.12 -17.62 -18.16
N PHE A 57 9.85 -16.71 -17.51
CA PHE A 57 9.36 -15.35 -17.35
C PHE A 57 8.86 -14.94 -18.74
N PHE A 58 7.54 -14.78 -18.88
CA PHE A 58 7.03 -13.80 -19.81
C PHE A 58 7.61 -12.46 -19.33
N LEU A 59 8.83 -12.18 -19.78
CA LEU A 59 9.14 -10.88 -20.36
C LEU A 59 8.28 -10.84 -21.62
N PRO A 60 7.13 -10.15 -21.65
CA PRO A 60 6.88 -9.45 -22.88
C PRO A 60 8.12 -8.56 -23.04
N THR A 61 8.83 -8.75 -24.15
CA THR A 61 9.69 -7.76 -24.78
C THR A 61 8.81 -6.57 -25.19
N VAL A 62 8.11 -5.98 -24.22
CA VAL A 62 7.64 -4.62 -24.28
C VAL A 62 8.68 -3.92 -23.46
N LEU A 63 9.60 -3.22 -24.15
CA LEU A 63 10.21 -2.03 -23.60
C LEU A 63 9.04 -1.13 -23.17
N PHE A 64 8.48 -1.36 -21.99
CA PHE A 64 7.71 -0.37 -21.30
C PHE A 64 8.76 0.67 -20.96
N VAL A 65 8.79 1.70 -21.80
CA VAL A 65 9.41 2.98 -21.51
C VAL A 65 8.76 3.41 -20.20
N ILE A 66 9.39 3.10 -19.08
CA ILE A 66 9.15 3.82 -17.85
C ILE A 66 9.43 5.25 -18.27
N GLN A 67 8.39 6.05 -18.41
CA GLN A 67 8.49 7.48 -18.63
C GLN A 67 8.95 8.09 -17.30
N VAL A 68 10.12 7.63 -16.82
CA VAL A 68 10.87 8.24 -15.73
C VAL A 68 11.08 9.67 -16.20
N MET A 69 10.74 10.62 -15.33
CA MET A 69 10.92 12.03 -15.61
C MET A 69 12.35 12.26 -16.11
N ASN A 70 12.49 12.60 -17.39
CA ASN A 70 13.76 12.99 -18.01
C ASN A 70 14.16 14.40 -17.54
N THR A 71 13.99 14.65 -16.25
CA THR A 71 14.06 15.96 -15.63
C THR A 71 14.87 15.84 -14.36
N LEU A 72 16.01 16.53 -14.32
CA LEU A 72 16.85 16.66 -13.15
C LEU A 72 16.42 17.93 -12.43
N HIS A 73 15.89 17.79 -11.22
CA HIS A 73 15.41 18.92 -10.43
C HIS A 73 16.58 19.54 -9.66
N VAL A 74 16.88 20.80 -9.95
CA VAL A 74 18.01 21.53 -9.37
C VAL A 74 17.51 22.77 -8.65
N ILE A 75 17.96 22.95 -7.42
CA ILE A 75 17.67 24.16 -6.65
C ILE A 75 18.86 25.11 -6.77
N LEU A 76 18.61 26.35 -7.19
CA LEU A 76 19.60 27.41 -7.32
C LEU A 76 19.43 28.39 -6.17
N CYS A 77 20.40 28.42 -5.26
CA CYS A 77 20.39 29.29 -4.09
C CYS A 77 21.29 30.51 -4.34
N GLY A 78 20.72 31.68 -4.64
CA GLY A 78 21.48 32.91 -4.86
C GLY A 78 20.76 33.99 -5.67
N THR A 79 21.40 35.15 -5.78
CA THR A 79 20.89 36.32 -6.51
C THR A 79 21.12 36.24 -8.03
N ASP A 80 22.08 35.43 -8.48
CA ASP A 80 22.45 35.26 -9.89
C ASP A 80 21.94 33.94 -10.50
N ALA A 81 20.90 33.34 -9.92
CA ALA A 81 20.34 32.07 -10.36
C ALA A 81 20.06 32.00 -11.89
N HIS A 82 19.63 33.10 -12.51
CA HIS A 82 19.38 33.19 -13.96
C HIS A 82 20.62 32.88 -14.82
N ARG A 83 21.82 33.28 -14.37
CA ARG A 83 23.08 33.03 -15.08
C ARG A 83 23.45 31.56 -15.01
N VAL A 84 23.26 30.95 -13.85
CA VAL A 84 23.51 29.53 -13.60
C VAL A 84 22.50 28.66 -14.35
N GLU A 85 21.22 29.03 -14.33
CA GLU A 85 20.16 28.39 -15.10
C GLU A 85 20.47 28.41 -16.61
N SER A 86 20.95 29.54 -17.13
CA SER A 86 21.35 29.66 -18.55
C SER A 86 22.47 28.69 -18.93
N ALA A 87 23.38 28.36 -18.00
CA ALA A 87 24.41 27.35 -18.20
C ALA A 87 23.85 25.92 -18.20
N LEU A 88 22.73 25.68 -17.51
CA LEU A 88 22.04 24.39 -17.39
C LEU A 88 20.93 24.18 -18.44
N GLN A 89 20.56 25.18 -19.24
CA GLN A 89 19.43 25.09 -20.20
C GLN A 89 19.63 24.08 -21.34
N LYS A 90 20.83 23.51 -21.50
CA LYS A 90 21.08 22.51 -22.54
C LYS A 90 20.57 21.15 -22.07
N ALA A 91 19.86 20.45 -22.96
CA ALA A 91 19.60 19.03 -22.76
C ALA A 91 20.93 18.28 -22.72
N VAL A 92 21.14 17.45 -21.71
CA VAL A 92 22.37 16.66 -21.55
C VAL A 92 22.05 15.20 -21.83
N GLU A 93 22.88 14.58 -22.67
CA GLU A 93 22.79 13.17 -23.00
C GLU A 93 23.81 12.40 -22.18
N VAL A 94 23.34 11.47 -21.35
CA VAL A 94 24.20 10.53 -20.62
C VAL A 94 24.36 9.29 -21.49
N THR A 95 25.53 9.14 -22.10
CA THR A 95 25.83 8.10 -23.09
C THR A 95 26.25 6.75 -22.50
N HIS A 96 26.05 6.55 -21.20
CA HIS A 96 26.41 5.29 -20.55
C HIS A 96 25.45 4.16 -20.95
N THR A 97 25.97 2.94 -21.13
CA THR A 97 25.25 1.76 -21.62
C THR A 97 23.93 1.49 -20.90
N ALA A 98 23.93 1.57 -19.57
CA ALA A 98 22.75 1.34 -18.74
C ALA A 98 21.65 2.41 -18.83
N TRP A 99 21.99 3.67 -19.14
CA TRP A 99 21.02 4.78 -19.11
C TRP A 99 20.61 5.26 -20.50
N ASN A 100 21.58 5.39 -21.42
CA ASN A 100 21.48 6.02 -22.73
C ASN A 100 20.27 6.97 -22.88
N LYS A 101 20.27 8.03 -22.07
CA LYS A 101 19.09 8.88 -21.83
C LYS A 101 19.45 10.36 -21.94
N LYS A 102 18.48 11.12 -22.44
CA LYS A 102 18.52 12.59 -22.49
C LYS A 102 17.77 13.15 -21.30
N TYR A 103 18.42 14.06 -20.58
CA TYR A 103 17.90 14.75 -19.42
C TYR A 103 17.78 16.24 -19.69
N ASN A 104 16.73 16.85 -19.14
CA ASN A 104 16.57 18.30 -19.06
C ASN A 104 16.72 18.74 -17.62
N PHE A 105 17.33 19.91 -17.39
CA PHE A 105 17.34 20.50 -16.06
C PHE A 105 16.04 21.28 -15.81
N SER A 106 15.44 21.07 -14.65
CA SER A 106 14.36 21.91 -14.11
C SER A 106 14.90 22.67 -12.92
N CYS A 107 15.14 23.97 -13.11
CA CYS A 107 15.73 24.83 -12.10
C CYS A 107 14.66 25.55 -11.28
N THR A 108 14.80 25.54 -9.96
CA THR A 108 14.01 26.37 -9.04
C THR A 108 14.95 27.32 -8.31
N SER A 109 14.70 28.63 -8.38
CA SER A 109 15.54 29.63 -7.73
C SER A 109 15.00 30.04 -6.36
N ALA A 110 15.91 30.25 -5.40
CA ALA A 110 15.63 30.80 -4.09
C ALA A 110 16.83 31.63 -3.59
N LEU A 111 16.62 32.54 -2.64
CA LEU A 111 17.72 33.31 -2.04
C LEU A 111 18.46 32.52 -0.95
N CYS A 112 17.78 31.55 -0.34
CA CYS A 112 18.26 30.71 0.74
C CYS A 112 17.53 29.37 0.68
N ILE A 113 18.19 28.28 1.09
CA ILE A 113 17.58 26.95 1.12
C ILE A 113 16.42 26.86 2.12
N ASP A 114 16.46 27.62 3.22
CA ASP A 114 15.38 27.68 4.24
C ASP A 114 14.06 28.24 3.68
N GLN A 115 14.10 28.92 2.53
CA GLN A 115 12.92 29.49 1.88
C GLN A 115 12.30 28.53 0.85
N VAL A 116 12.95 27.42 0.56
CA VAL A 116 12.47 26.45 -0.42
C VAL A 116 11.35 25.61 0.20
N ASP A 117 10.28 25.37 -0.58
CA ASP A 117 9.21 24.48 -0.17
C ASP A 117 9.77 23.08 0.13
N LYS A 118 9.41 22.50 1.28
CA LYS A 118 9.88 21.18 1.70
C LYS A 118 9.61 20.08 0.67
N ARG A 119 8.52 20.18 -0.09
CA ARG A 119 8.21 19.23 -1.17
C ARG A 119 9.19 19.34 -2.33
N LEU A 120 9.64 20.55 -2.66
CA LEU A 120 10.65 20.77 -3.68
C LEU A 120 12.01 20.22 -3.24
N LEU A 121 12.35 20.35 -1.95
CA LEU A 121 13.55 19.73 -1.39
C LEU A 121 13.51 18.20 -1.49
N LEU A 122 12.36 17.57 -1.23
CA LEU A 122 12.20 16.12 -1.34
C LEU A 122 12.46 15.61 -2.76
N ILE A 123 12.01 16.34 -3.79
CA ILE A 123 12.18 15.95 -5.20
C ILE A 123 13.50 16.44 -5.82
N ALA A 124 14.21 17.37 -5.19
CA ALA A 124 15.45 17.92 -5.72
C ALA A 124 16.56 16.85 -5.80
N ASN A 125 17.28 16.85 -6.91
CA ASN A 125 18.44 16.00 -7.15
C ASN A 125 19.74 16.68 -6.73
N LEU A 126 19.83 18.00 -6.86
CA LEU A 126 21.06 18.79 -6.61
C LEU A 126 20.70 20.19 -6.10
N ILE A 127 21.55 20.72 -5.23
CA ILE A 127 21.51 22.12 -4.80
C ILE A 127 22.77 22.82 -5.31
N ILE A 128 22.63 24.01 -5.90
CA ILE A 128 23.75 24.83 -6.35
C ILE A 128 23.72 26.14 -5.58
N ILE A 129 24.84 26.45 -4.93
CA ILE A 129 25.07 27.72 -4.24
C ILE A 129 25.70 28.70 -5.22
N CYS A 130 24.99 29.79 -5.46
CA CYS A 130 25.35 30.82 -6.41
C CYS A 130 25.70 32.14 -5.69
N LYS A 131 26.08 33.17 -6.44
CA LYS A 131 26.44 34.48 -5.91
C LYS A 131 25.31 35.10 -5.11
N GLY A 132 25.63 35.61 -3.92
CA GLY A 132 24.67 36.29 -3.05
C GLY A 132 23.68 35.35 -2.35
N CYS A 133 23.95 34.05 -2.32
CA CYS A 133 23.22 33.11 -1.46
C CYS A 133 23.24 33.57 0.00
N ARG A 134 22.08 33.52 0.68
CA ARG A 134 22.00 33.71 2.13
C ARG A 134 22.12 32.35 2.81
N MET A 135 22.96 32.28 3.82
CA MET A 135 23.18 31.01 4.51
C MET A 135 21.99 30.60 5.37
N PRO A 136 21.67 29.29 5.38
CA PRO A 136 20.61 28.79 6.25
C PRO A 136 21.00 28.92 7.71
N ALA A 137 19.98 28.90 8.57
CA ALA A 137 20.19 28.91 10.02
C ALA A 137 20.84 27.61 10.53
N ASN A 138 20.68 26.51 9.79
CA ASN A 138 21.24 25.19 10.11
C ASN A 138 21.78 24.51 8.85
N ARG A 139 22.92 23.84 8.97
CA ARG A 139 23.53 23.00 7.93
C ARG A 139 22.63 21.84 7.51
N ASP A 140 21.77 21.37 8.42
CA ASP A 140 20.80 20.29 8.15
C ASP A 140 19.80 20.65 7.03
N ALA A 141 19.69 21.92 6.66
CA ALA A 141 18.82 22.36 5.57
C ALA A 141 19.21 21.79 4.19
N PHE A 142 20.43 21.27 4.04
CA PHE A 142 20.91 20.61 2.81
C PHE A 142 20.66 19.09 2.77
N ASP A 143 20.13 18.49 3.85
CA ASP A 143 19.66 17.10 4.00
C ASP A 143 20.17 16.07 2.96
N ASN A 144 21.41 15.62 3.09
CA ASN A 144 22.05 14.59 2.25
C ASN A 144 21.94 14.79 0.71
N LYS A 145 21.54 15.98 0.25
CA LYS A 145 21.47 16.32 -1.16
C LYS A 145 22.85 16.72 -1.63
N PRO A 146 23.30 16.26 -2.82
CA PRO A 146 24.55 16.77 -3.36
C PRO A 146 24.46 18.29 -3.53
N VAL A 147 25.52 18.98 -3.12
CA VAL A 147 25.66 20.43 -3.17
C VAL A 147 26.88 20.79 -4.00
N LEU A 148 26.72 21.74 -4.92
CA LEU A 148 27.81 22.39 -5.64
C LEU A 148 27.83 23.89 -5.33
N SER A 149 28.98 24.53 -5.48
CA SER A 149 29.09 25.98 -5.48
C SER A 149 29.64 26.50 -6.80
N THR A 150 29.19 27.68 -7.22
CA THR A 150 29.85 28.43 -8.30
C THR A 150 31.06 29.18 -7.77
N GLU A 151 32.02 29.52 -8.62
CA GLU A 151 33.20 30.33 -8.23
C GLU A 151 32.85 31.66 -7.54
N ASP A 152 31.70 32.25 -7.88
CA ASP A 152 31.21 33.51 -7.32
C ASP A 152 30.40 33.32 -6.01
N ALA A 153 30.34 32.11 -5.46
CA ALA A 153 29.58 31.81 -4.25
C ALA A 153 30.18 32.51 -3.01
N PRO A 154 29.36 32.90 -2.01
CA PRO A 154 29.86 33.52 -0.79
C PRO A 154 30.78 32.58 -0.01
N VAL A 155 32.01 33.03 0.29
CA VAL A 155 33.05 32.24 1.00
C VAL A 155 32.52 31.68 2.33
N ASN A 156 31.93 32.55 3.18
CA ASN A 156 31.34 32.14 4.46
C ASN A 156 30.32 31.01 4.31
N GLY A 157 29.65 30.94 3.16
CA GLY A 157 28.67 29.91 2.89
C GLY A 157 29.26 28.58 2.48
N VAL A 158 30.27 28.63 1.62
CA VAL A 158 31.04 27.45 1.23
C VAL A 158 31.74 26.86 2.45
N ASP A 159 32.37 27.68 3.29
CA ASP A 159 33.06 27.23 4.51
C ASP A 159 32.15 26.48 5.48
N THR A 160 30.86 26.84 5.53
CA THR A 160 29.88 26.18 6.43
C THR A 160 29.60 24.74 6.02
N ILE A 161 29.73 24.42 4.72
CA ILE A 161 29.42 23.11 4.15
C ILE A 161 30.64 22.41 3.55
N ALA A 162 31.83 23.02 3.60
CA ALA A 162 33.04 22.51 2.94
C ALA A 162 33.42 21.11 3.44
N ASP A 163 33.22 20.85 4.73
CA ASP A 163 33.49 19.56 5.37
C ASP A 163 32.26 18.63 5.34
N ALA A 164 31.38 18.76 4.36
CA ALA A 164 30.21 17.90 4.20
C ALA A 164 30.45 16.83 3.14
N ASP A 165 30.08 15.59 3.43
CA ASP A 165 30.20 14.47 2.49
C ASP A 165 29.36 14.67 1.23
N PHE A 166 28.29 15.47 1.34
CA PHE A 166 27.41 15.82 0.24
C PHE A 166 27.86 17.07 -0.54
N TYR A 167 28.93 17.75 -0.12
CA TYR A 167 29.47 18.91 -0.85
C TYR A 167 30.55 18.47 -1.85
N HIS A 168 30.34 18.81 -3.12
CA HIS A 168 31.17 18.32 -4.23
C HIS A 168 32.09 19.40 -4.82
N GLY A 169 32.36 20.44 -4.05
CA GLY A 169 33.30 21.50 -4.40
C GLY A 169 32.71 22.63 -5.24
N THR A 170 33.63 23.47 -5.73
CA THR A 170 33.35 24.65 -6.55
C THR A 170 33.59 24.32 -8.02
N VAL A 171 32.70 24.78 -8.91
CA VAL A 171 32.76 24.49 -10.34
C VAL A 171 32.59 25.76 -11.18
N SER A 172 33.28 25.79 -12.32
CA SER A 172 33.13 26.83 -13.33
C SER A 172 31.79 26.71 -14.07
N LEU A 173 31.26 27.80 -14.64
CA LEU A 173 30.01 27.74 -15.40
C LEU A 173 30.10 26.90 -16.68
N GLN A 174 31.30 26.70 -17.22
CA GLN A 174 31.50 25.90 -18.43
C GLN A 174 31.35 24.40 -18.15
N GLU A 175 31.84 23.95 -16.99
CA GLU A 175 31.82 22.54 -16.57
C GLU A 175 30.57 22.19 -15.75
N LEU A 176 29.79 23.20 -15.35
CA LEU A 176 28.65 23.05 -14.45
C LEU A 176 27.65 22.00 -14.96
N SER A 177 27.32 22.02 -16.25
CA SER A 177 26.34 21.10 -16.84
C SER A 177 26.76 19.63 -16.70
N ASP A 178 28.02 19.33 -17.01
CA ASP A 178 28.55 17.97 -16.98
C ASP A 178 28.67 17.48 -15.53
N ARG A 179 29.20 18.33 -14.64
CA ARG A 179 29.33 17.99 -13.21
C ARG A 179 27.98 17.83 -12.52
N ALA A 180 27.03 18.72 -12.78
CA ALA A 180 25.67 18.62 -12.25
C ALA A 180 24.97 17.36 -12.73
N THR A 181 25.11 17.00 -14.02
CA THR A 181 24.53 15.77 -14.58
C THR A 181 25.08 14.54 -13.88
N SER A 182 26.40 14.44 -13.75
CA SER A 182 27.05 13.32 -13.06
C SER A 182 26.55 13.15 -11.63
N LEU A 183 26.49 14.24 -10.85
CA LEU A 183 26.03 14.17 -9.45
C LEU A 183 24.54 13.89 -9.31
N CYS A 184 23.70 14.36 -10.24
CA CYS A 184 22.28 14.08 -10.21
C CYS A 184 21.95 12.61 -10.53
N VAL A 185 22.73 11.98 -11.42
CA VAL A 185 22.48 10.61 -11.90
C VAL A 185 23.19 9.57 -11.04
N ALA A 186 24.41 9.86 -10.60
CA ALA A 186 25.30 8.93 -9.90
C ALA A 186 26.01 9.63 -8.72
N PRO A 187 25.28 10.06 -7.68
CA PRO A 187 25.89 10.71 -6.51
C PRO A 187 26.78 9.73 -5.75
N SER A 188 28.09 10.02 -5.68
CA SER A 188 29.08 9.13 -5.06
C SER A 188 28.90 9.02 -3.55
N HIS A 189 28.57 10.11 -2.87
CA HIS A 189 28.43 10.20 -1.40
C HIS A 189 27.29 9.35 -0.83
N ILE A 190 26.36 8.91 -1.68
CA ILE A 190 25.29 7.99 -1.29
C ILE A 190 25.81 6.55 -1.19
N LEU A 191 26.80 6.16 -1.99
CA LEU A 191 27.34 4.80 -2.00
C LEU A 191 28.62 4.65 -1.18
N TYR A 192 29.46 5.67 -1.22
CA TYR A 192 30.86 5.58 -0.79
C TYR A 192 31.23 6.72 0.16
N ASP A 193 31.77 6.35 1.31
CA ASP A 193 32.43 7.26 2.23
C ASP A 193 33.93 7.29 1.91
N SER A 194 34.37 8.37 1.27
CA SER A 194 35.77 8.54 0.88
C SER A 194 36.73 8.74 2.05
N LEU A 195 36.24 9.19 3.21
CA LEU A 195 37.06 9.41 4.40
C LEU A 195 37.33 8.09 5.12
N LEU A 196 36.31 7.22 5.18
CA LEU A 196 36.39 5.91 5.82
C LEU A 196 36.80 4.77 4.86
N ASP A 197 36.89 5.06 3.56
CA ASP A 197 37.18 4.07 2.50
C ASP A 197 36.24 2.86 2.56
N CYS A 198 34.94 3.12 2.73
CA CYS A 198 33.94 2.08 2.88
C CYS A 198 32.59 2.44 2.23
N LEU A 199 31.72 1.45 2.10
CA LEU A 199 30.34 1.69 1.67
C LEU A 199 29.58 2.41 2.79
N THR A 200 28.74 3.38 2.43
CA THR A 200 27.78 3.95 3.37
C THR A 200 26.70 2.92 3.72
N VAL A 201 25.93 3.18 4.78
CA VAL A 201 24.76 2.35 5.13
C VAL A 201 23.75 2.25 3.98
N ALA A 202 23.53 3.35 3.26
CA ALA A 202 22.62 3.36 2.11
C ALA A 202 23.20 2.59 0.92
N GLY A 203 24.50 2.73 0.66
CA GLY A 203 25.21 2.00 -0.39
C GLY A 203 25.21 0.50 -0.16
N ASP A 204 25.53 0.06 1.05
CA ASP A 204 25.48 -1.34 1.46
C ASP A 204 24.07 -1.92 1.32
N ALA A 205 23.05 -1.22 1.84
CA ALA A 205 21.66 -1.66 1.72
C ALA A 205 21.20 -1.75 0.25
N ALA A 206 21.60 -0.80 -0.59
CA ALA A 206 21.25 -0.79 -2.01
C ALA A 206 21.93 -1.94 -2.78
N LEU A 207 23.21 -2.22 -2.50
CA LEU A 207 23.94 -3.33 -3.12
C LEU A 207 23.43 -4.68 -2.65
N ARG A 208 23.17 -4.85 -1.35
CA ARG A 208 22.55 -6.05 -0.78
C ARG A 208 21.19 -6.35 -1.42
N ARG A 209 20.32 -5.34 -1.55
CA ARG A 209 19.06 -5.47 -2.28
C ARG A 209 19.28 -5.86 -3.75
N SER A 210 20.27 -5.27 -4.41
CA SER A 210 20.58 -5.56 -5.82
C SER A 210 21.02 -7.01 -6.00
N PHE A 211 21.92 -7.49 -5.16
CA PHE A 211 22.35 -8.88 -5.11
C PHE A 211 21.14 -9.81 -4.94
N TRP A 212 20.30 -9.55 -3.93
CA TRP A 212 19.08 -10.34 -3.71
C TRP A 212 18.13 -10.33 -4.90
N LEU A 213 18.04 -9.25 -5.68
CA LEU A 213 17.20 -9.21 -6.88
C LEU A 213 17.79 -10.02 -8.05
N PHE A 214 19.11 -10.17 -8.11
CA PHE A 214 19.78 -10.96 -9.14
C PHE A 214 19.85 -12.44 -8.79
N ASP A 215 19.92 -12.78 -7.51
CA ASP A 215 19.88 -14.14 -6.97
C ASP A 215 18.44 -14.68 -7.11
N LYS A 216 18.18 -15.42 -8.18
CA LYS A 216 16.82 -15.86 -8.52
C LYS A 216 16.39 -17.06 -7.71
N ASP A 217 17.32 -17.94 -7.35
CA ASP A 217 17.04 -19.17 -6.61
C ASP A 217 17.27 -19.06 -5.10
N CYS A 218 17.76 -17.90 -4.63
CA CYS A 218 17.95 -17.55 -3.21
C CYS A 218 18.93 -18.48 -2.49
N ASP A 219 19.92 -19.00 -3.21
CA ASP A 219 20.96 -19.83 -2.61
C ASP A 219 22.11 -19.00 -2.01
N GLY A 220 22.00 -17.67 -2.07
CA GLY A 220 22.98 -16.72 -1.54
C GLY A 220 24.20 -16.54 -2.45
N ARG A 221 24.13 -16.97 -3.70
CA ARG A 221 25.21 -16.90 -4.70
C ARG A 221 24.65 -16.45 -6.04
N LEU A 222 25.44 -15.66 -6.77
CA LEU A 222 25.15 -15.41 -8.18
C LEU A 222 25.95 -16.38 -9.04
N LYS A 223 25.25 -17.31 -9.68
CA LYS A 223 25.84 -18.25 -10.64
C LYS A 223 26.16 -17.54 -11.95
N SER A 224 26.94 -18.20 -12.81
CA SER A 224 27.28 -17.68 -14.14
C SER A 224 26.07 -17.20 -14.94
N GLU A 225 24.96 -17.93 -14.91
CA GLU A 225 23.73 -17.55 -15.63
C GLU A 225 23.11 -16.24 -15.09
N GLU A 226 23.14 -16.06 -13.78
CA GLU A 226 22.60 -14.87 -13.10
C GLU A 226 23.53 -13.68 -13.28
N MET A 227 24.85 -13.89 -13.23
CA MET A 227 25.84 -12.86 -13.54
C MET A 227 25.72 -12.40 -14.99
N VAL A 228 25.56 -13.31 -15.95
CA VAL A 228 25.28 -12.94 -17.35
C VAL A 228 23.98 -12.15 -17.46
N ALA A 229 22.92 -12.58 -16.77
CA ALA A 229 21.65 -11.87 -16.78
C ALA A 229 21.76 -10.46 -16.18
N TRP A 230 22.48 -10.31 -15.06
CA TRP A 230 22.80 -9.02 -14.46
C TRP A 230 23.58 -8.14 -15.42
N ARG A 231 24.68 -8.64 -16.00
CA ARG A 231 25.49 -7.87 -16.94
C ARG A 231 24.73 -7.47 -18.19
N LYS A 232 23.84 -8.31 -18.71
CA LYS A 232 22.93 -7.97 -19.83
C LYS A 232 21.94 -6.85 -19.50
N LEU A 233 21.53 -6.72 -18.24
CA LEU A 233 20.69 -5.59 -17.83
C LEU A 233 21.46 -4.27 -17.83
N VAL A 234 22.74 -4.31 -17.45
CA VAL A 234 23.65 -3.15 -17.42
C VAL A 234 24.13 -2.78 -18.83
N ASP A 235 24.54 -3.78 -19.60
CA ASP A 235 25.03 -3.68 -20.95
C ASP A 235 24.30 -4.72 -21.83
N PRO A 236 23.29 -4.30 -22.61
CA PRO A 236 22.56 -5.20 -23.49
C PRO A 236 23.41 -5.91 -24.55
N SER A 237 24.63 -5.43 -24.81
CA SER A 237 25.56 -6.06 -25.75
C SER A 237 26.36 -7.21 -25.14
N PHE A 238 26.36 -7.33 -23.80
CA PHE A 238 27.11 -8.34 -23.05
C PHE A 238 26.65 -9.76 -23.38
N ARG A 239 27.59 -10.63 -23.71
CA ARG A 239 27.36 -12.01 -24.12
C ARG A 239 27.92 -13.00 -23.10
N PRO A 240 27.45 -14.27 -23.09
CA PRO A 240 28.01 -15.29 -22.23
C PRO A 240 29.52 -15.50 -22.44
N GLU A 241 30.03 -15.26 -23.65
CA GLU A 241 31.45 -15.39 -23.97
C GLU A 241 32.31 -14.31 -23.29
N ASP A 242 31.74 -13.14 -23.00
CA ASP A 242 32.43 -12.01 -22.35
C ASP A 242 32.65 -12.26 -20.84
N MET A 243 32.09 -13.35 -20.29
CA MET A 243 32.21 -13.68 -18.87
C MET A 243 33.63 -13.98 -18.44
N GLU A 244 34.46 -14.55 -19.31
CA GLU A 244 35.85 -14.86 -18.96
C GLU A 244 36.64 -13.58 -18.72
N GLU A 245 36.55 -12.61 -19.64
CA GLU A 245 37.15 -11.29 -19.51
C GLU A 245 36.59 -10.52 -18.30
N PHE A 246 35.27 -10.59 -18.07
CA PHE A 246 34.65 -9.95 -16.91
C PHE A 246 35.15 -10.50 -15.57
N LEU A 247 35.32 -11.83 -15.47
CA LEU A 247 35.86 -12.47 -14.27
C LEU A 247 37.35 -12.15 -14.09
N GLU A 248 38.12 -12.03 -15.16
CA GLU A 248 39.51 -11.54 -15.12
C GLU A 248 39.57 -10.12 -14.55
N LEU A 249 38.71 -9.21 -15.03
CA LEU A 249 38.60 -7.83 -14.55
C LEU A 249 38.13 -7.74 -13.09
N TRP A 250 37.34 -8.70 -12.61
CA TRP A 250 36.94 -8.78 -11.19
C TRP A 250 38.17 -8.92 -10.27
N GLY A 251 39.20 -9.65 -10.71
CA GLY A 251 40.46 -9.82 -9.96
C GLY A 251 40.40 -10.76 -8.76
N SER A 252 39.27 -11.42 -8.48
CA SER A 252 39.15 -12.41 -7.39
C SER A 252 39.39 -13.83 -7.91
N GLU A 253 40.52 -14.45 -7.54
CA GLU A 253 40.84 -15.83 -7.93
C GLU A 253 39.75 -16.83 -7.53
N LYS A 254 39.09 -16.61 -6.40
CA LYS A 254 38.03 -17.48 -5.89
C LYS A 254 36.80 -17.44 -6.79
N VAL A 255 36.36 -16.23 -7.17
CA VAL A 255 35.22 -16.01 -8.07
C VAL A 255 35.56 -16.51 -9.49
N GLN A 256 36.78 -16.27 -9.97
CA GLN A 256 37.24 -16.78 -11.26
C GLN A 256 37.21 -18.32 -11.35
N ARG A 257 37.66 -19.02 -10.30
CA ARG A 257 37.68 -20.49 -10.28
C ARG A 257 36.29 -21.09 -10.14
N SER A 258 35.46 -20.54 -9.25
CA SER A 258 34.12 -21.07 -8.96
C SER A 258 33.08 -20.64 -9.98
N ARG A 259 33.30 -19.51 -10.67
CA ARG A 259 32.32 -18.84 -11.55
C ARG A 259 30.99 -18.53 -10.85
N GLU A 260 31.09 -18.26 -9.56
CA GLU A 260 30.02 -17.86 -8.66
C GLU A 260 30.54 -16.76 -7.74
N CYS A 261 29.67 -15.85 -7.27
CA CYS A 261 30.05 -14.87 -6.26
C CYS A 261 29.03 -14.80 -5.12
N THR A 262 29.52 -14.61 -3.90
CA THR A 262 28.69 -14.32 -2.72
C THR A 262 28.33 -12.84 -2.67
N GLN A 263 27.40 -12.48 -1.78
CA GLN A 263 27.01 -11.09 -1.55
C GLN A 263 28.20 -10.21 -1.14
N GLU A 264 29.10 -10.72 -0.31
CA GLU A 264 30.29 -9.97 0.12
C GLU A 264 31.24 -9.73 -1.06
N GLU A 265 31.45 -10.75 -1.91
CA GLU A 265 32.29 -10.63 -3.10
C GLU A 265 31.70 -9.64 -4.11
N PHE A 266 30.38 -9.64 -4.27
CA PHE A 266 29.64 -8.67 -5.06
C PHE A 266 29.79 -7.24 -4.53
N ALA A 267 29.67 -7.04 -3.22
CA ALA A 267 29.87 -5.73 -2.58
C ALA A 267 31.32 -5.24 -2.73
N LEU A 268 32.31 -6.13 -2.57
CA LEU A 268 33.73 -5.81 -2.73
C LEU A 268 34.09 -5.36 -4.14
N LEU A 269 33.53 -5.99 -5.18
CA LEU A 269 33.70 -5.53 -6.56
C LEU A 269 33.25 -4.08 -6.73
N HIS A 270 32.07 -3.75 -6.21
CA HIS A 270 31.51 -2.40 -6.33
C HIS A 270 32.34 -1.41 -5.51
N LEU A 271 32.83 -1.78 -4.33
CA LEU A 271 33.74 -0.95 -3.55
C LEU A 271 35.03 -0.65 -4.33
N GLU A 272 35.58 -1.63 -5.06
CA GLU A 272 36.78 -1.42 -5.88
C GLU A 272 36.53 -0.48 -7.06
N TRP A 273 35.37 -0.59 -7.73
CA TRP A 273 34.96 0.40 -8.74
C TRP A 273 34.86 1.80 -8.15
N LEU A 274 34.27 1.95 -6.96
CA LEU A 274 34.14 3.23 -6.27
C LEU A 274 35.51 3.83 -5.91
N ARG A 275 36.45 3.01 -5.42
CA ARG A 275 37.85 3.42 -5.16
C ARG A 275 38.60 3.86 -6.41
N SER A 276 38.38 3.15 -7.51
CA SER A 276 39.00 3.44 -8.81
C SER A 276 38.35 4.62 -9.55
N GLY A 277 37.33 5.25 -8.97
CA GLY A 277 36.61 6.37 -9.59
C GLY A 277 35.58 5.96 -10.65
N GLN A 278 35.28 4.67 -10.79
CA GLN A 278 34.31 4.09 -11.71
C GLN A 278 32.88 4.14 -11.13
N PHE A 279 32.45 5.31 -10.66
CA PHE A 279 31.15 5.49 -10.00
C PHE A 279 29.96 5.15 -10.91
N MET A 280 30.09 5.41 -12.21
CA MET A 280 29.03 5.13 -13.18
C MET A 280 28.78 3.63 -13.32
N ASP A 281 29.81 2.80 -13.31
CA ASP A 281 29.67 1.34 -13.39
C ASP A 281 28.97 0.79 -12.14
N ALA A 282 29.34 1.27 -10.96
CA ALA A 282 28.68 0.90 -9.71
C ALA A 282 27.20 1.33 -9.69
N TRP A 283 26.91 2.57 -10.10
CA TRP A 283 25.54 3.07 -10.19
C TRP A 283 24.71 2.39 -11.27
N ALA A 284 25.33 1.88 -12.33
CA ALA A 284 24.63 1.21 -13.42
C ALA A 284 23.91 -0.04 -12.90
N THR A 285 24.58 -0.81 -12.04
CA THR A 285 23.99 -1.95 -11.33
C THR A 285 22.76 -1.54 -10.52
N LEU A 286 22.86 -0.47 -9.73
CA LEU A 286 21.76 0.00 -8.89
C LEU A 286 20.58 0.54 -9.71
N TYR A 287 20.89 1.24 -10.80
CA TYR A 287 19.88 1.82 -11.68
C TYR A 287 19.03 0.75 -12.38
N VAL A 288 19.64 -0.34 -12.88
CA VAL A 288 18.88 -1.39 -13.60
C VAL A 288 17.90 -2.15 -12.69
N VAL A 289 18.12 -2.12 -11.37
CA VAL A 289 17.20 -2.64 -10.35
C VAL A 289 16.25 -1.60 -9.76
N GLY A 290 16.23 -0.38 -10.33
CA GLY A 290 15.29 0.68 -9.98
C GLY A 290 15.67 1.49 -8.74
N THR A 291 16.94 1.50 -8.33
CA THR A 291 17.42 2.38 -7.27
C THR A 291 17.59 3.80 -7.83
N TYR A 292 17.05 4.78 -7.11
CA TYR A 292 17.14 6.19 -7.47
C TYR A 292 18.40 6.84 -6.86
N PRO A 293 18.80 8.04 -7.34
CA PRO A 293 19.99 8.74 -6.84
C PRO A 293 20.00 9.02 -5.33
N ASN A 294 18.84 8.95 -4.65
CA ASN A 294 18.76 9.07 -3.19
C ASN A 294 19.06 7.74 -2.45
N GLY A 295 19.44 6.68 -3.16
CA GLY A 295 19.72 5.35 -2.59
C GLY A 295 18.47 4.51 -2.31
N LEU A 296 17.26 5.02 -2.57
CA LEU A 296 16.00 4.33 -2.33
C LEU A 296 15.45 3.71 -3.62
N PRO A 297 14.68 2.61 -3.54
CA PRO A 297 14.06 2.00 -4.73
C PRO A 297 12.76 2.70 -5.16
N TYR A 298 12.42 3.83 -4.55
CA TYR A 298 11.22 4.61 -4.84
C TYR A 298 11.48 6.11 -4.72
N THR A 299 10.62 6.89 -5.37
CA THR A 299 10.61 8.35 -5.31
C THR A 299 9.38 8.89 -4.59
N TRP A 300 9.39 10.19 -4.30
CA TRP A 300 8.20 10.90 -3.83
C TRP A 300 7.01 10.72 -4.78
N TYR A 301 7.25 10.72 -6.10
CA TYR A 301 6.21 10.53 -7.11
C TYR A 301 5.62 9.13 -7.08
N ASP A 302 6.42 8.10 -6.80
CA ASP A 302 5.92 6.74 -6.62
C ASP A 302 4.94 6.68 -5.45
N LEU A 303 5.30 7.25 -4.30
CA LEU A 303 4.47 7.24 -3.09
C LEU A 303 3.17 8.03 -3.25
N HIS A 304 3.20 9.10 -4.06
CA HIS A 304 2.06 9.99 -4.29
C HIS A 304 1.43 9.79 -5.68
N SER A 305 1.67 8.63 -6.31
CA SER A 305 1.15 8.32 -7.65
C SER A 305 -0.37 8.19 -7.67
N LEU A 306 -0.96 7.94 -6.51
CA LEU A 306 -2.39 7.71 -6.35
C LEU A 306 -3.03 8.89 -5.62
N ARG A 307 -4.01 9.52 -6.28
CA ARG A 307 -4.89 10.53 -5.68
C ARG A 307 -6.30 9.97 -5.59
N LEU A 308 -6.86 9.95 -4.39
CA LEU A 308 -8.22 9.49 -4.15
C LEU A 308 -9.16 10.68 -3.94
N SER A 309 -10.36 10.56 -4.49
CA SER A 309 -11.47 11.42 -4.10
C SER A 309 -12.08 10.95 -2.79
N SER A 310 -12.96 11.76 -2.18
CA SER A 310 -13.70 11.39 -0.96
C SER A 310 -14.63 10.19 -1.14
N ASP A 311 -14.90 9.81 -2.38
CA ASP A 311 -15.93 8.82 -2.73
C ASP A 311 -15.30 7.50 -3.14
N GLU A 312 -13.97 7.40 -3.11
CA GLU A 312 -13.19 6.27 -3.59
C GLU A 312 -12.31 5.69 -2.49
N ASN A 313 -12.05 4.40 -2.60
CA ASN A 313 -11.05 3.70 -1.83
C ASN A 313 -10.19 2.82 -2.75
N THR A 314 -9.09 2.29 -2.21
CA THR A 314 -8.21 1.36 -2.91
C THR A 314 -8.22 -0.01 -2.31
N TYR A 315 -8.13 -0.98 -3.20
CA TYR A 315 -7.99 -2.38 -2.89
C TYR A 315 -6.74 -2.90 -3.59
N LEU A 316 -6.14 -3.95 -3.06
CA LEU A 316 -5.00 -4.58 -3.73
C LEU A 316 -5.47 -5.16 -5.08
N SER A 317 -4.84 -4.74 -6.18
CA SER A 317 -5.25 -5.17 -7.51
C SER A 317 -4.91 -6.65 -7.76
N ALA A 318 -5.59 -7.30 -8.71
CA ALA A 318 -5.23 -8.65 -9.15
C ALA A 318 -3.77 -8.73 -9.63
N HIS A 319 -3.28 -7.67 -10.29
CA HIS A 319 -1.89 -7.55 -10.71
C HIS A 319 -0.92 -7.53 -9.52
N ALA A 320 -1.21 -6.75 -8.47
CA ALA A 320 -0.40 -6.71 -7.27
C ALA A 320 -0.43 -8.04 -6.51
N ILE A 321 -1.60 -8.67 -6.40
CA ILE A 321 -1.75 -10.00 -5.80
C ILE A 321 -0.86 -11.00 -6.53
N GLN A 322 -0.86 -11.00 -7.86
CA GLN A 322 0.00 -11.88 -8.65
C GLN A 322 1.48 -11.58 -8.43
N PHE A 323 1.87 -10.30 -8.36
CA PHE A 323 3.24 -9.90 -8.04
C PHE A 323 3.68 -10.44 -6.67
N PHE A 324 2.88 -10.22 -5.62
CA PHE A 324 3.19 -10.70 -4.26
C PHE A 324 3.18 -12.23 -4.16
N LYS A 325 2.28 -12.92 -4.88
CA LYS A 325 2.31 -14.39 -4.97
C LYS A 325 3.56 -14.90 -5.66
N ASN A 326 3.99 -14.24 -6.74
CA ASN A 326 5.17 -14.63 -7.48
C ASN A 326 6.43 -14.43 -6.63
N ILE A 327 6.58 -13.29 -5.95
CA ILE A 327 7.77 -13.05 -5.12
C ILE A 327 7.83 -14.04 -3.96
N TYR A 328 6.71 -14.30 -3.28
CA TYR A 328 6.65 -15.26 -2.19
C TYR A 328 7.15 -16.65 -2.62
N LYS A 329 6.73 -17.11 -3.81
CA LYS A 329 7.14 -18.42 -4.35
C LYS A 329 8.57 -18.42 -4.86
N LEU A 330 8.96 -17.39 -5.60
CA LEU A 330 10.29 -17.28 -6.18
C LEU A 330 11.36 -17.23 -5.10
N LYS A 331 11.06 -16.52 -4.01
CA LYS A 331 11.97 -16.30 -2.89
C LYS A 331 11.80 -17.28 -1.74
N ASP A 332 10.98 -18.31 -1.95
CA ASP A 332 10.63 -19.33 -0.96
C ASP A 332 10.42 -18.77 0.46
N PHE A 333 9.54 -17.76 0.57
CA PHE A 333 9.28 -17.07 1.83
C PHE A 333 8.72 -18.01 2.92
N ALA A 334 8.19 -19.17 2.54
CA ALA A 334 7.74 -20.19 3.48
C ALA A 334 8.91 -20.79 4.31
N ASN A 335 10.11 -20.89 3.71
CA ASN A 335 11.28 -21.51 4.34
C ASN A 335 12.39 -20.50 4.65
N THR A 336 12.19 -19.22 4.35
CA THR A 336 13.16 -18.16 4.57
C THR A 336 13.03 -17.61 5.98
N ALA A 337 14.11 -17.66 6.76
CA ALA A 337 14.12 -17.22 8.16
C ALA A 337 13.82 -15.72 8.33
N ASP A 338 14.30 -14.88 7.40
CA ASP A 338 14.04 -13.44 7.39
C ASP A 338 13.67 -12.96 5.99
N ILE A 339 12.37 -12.91 5.70
CA ILE A 339 11.82 -12.39 4.43
C ILE A 339 11.99 -10.87 4.29
N TRP A 340 12.40 -10.19 5.37
CA TRP A 340 12.50 -8.74 5.46
C TRP A 340 13.92 -8.21 5.26
N ASP A 341 14.91 -9.10 5.08
CA ASP A 341 16.34 -8.75 5.11
C ASP A 341 16.71 -7.56 4.21
N VAL A 342 16.10 -7.48 3.01
CA VAL A 342 16.35 -6.40 2.01
C VAL A 342 15.38 -5.22 2.08
N THR A 343 14.56 -5.16 3.13
CA THR A 343 13.57 -4.11 3.36
C THR A 343 13.90 -3.35 4.66
N PRO A 344 13.23 -2.21 4.95
CA PRO A 344 13.46 -1.47 6.19
C PRO A 344 13.01 -2.20 7.48
N GLY A 345 12.50 -3.43 7.38
CA GLY A 345 11.97 -4.24 8.49
C GLY A 345 10.66 -4.90 8.12
N CYS A 346 9.91 -5.40 9.11
CA CYS A 346 8.58 -5.95 8.86
C CYS A 346 7.58 -4.83 8.51
N ALA A 347 6.88 -4.96 7.38
CA ALA A 347 5.91 -3.98 6.91
C ALA A 347 4.74 -3.75 7.87
N TRP A 348 4.50 -4.68 8.79
CA TRP A 348 3.40 -4.63 9.75
C TRP A 348 3.87 -4.92 11.18
N GLU A 349 5.10 -4.52 11.51
CA GLU A 349 5.69 -4.72 12.84
C GLU A 349 4.77 -4.19 13.97
N GLU A 350 4.07 -3.08 13.72
CA GLU A 350 3.23 -2.39 14.70
C GLU A 350 1.78 -2.93 14.76
N ILE A 351 1.38 -3.84 13.87
CA ILE A 351 0.00 -4.32 13.77
C ILE A 351 -0.15 -5.62 14.56
N ALA A 352 -0.86 -5.58 15.69
CA ALA A 352 -1.12 -6.79 16.44
C ALA A 352 -2.11 -7.70 15.73
N GLY A 353 -1.91 -9.02 15.88
CA GLY A 353 -2.72 -10.05 15.22
C GLY A 353 -2.17 -10.48 13.85
N PHE A 354 -1.21 -9.75 13.28
CA PHE A 354 -0.51 -10.17 12.08
C PHE A 354 0.63 -11.14 12.41
N ALA A 355 0.71 -12.24 11.66
CA ALA A 355 1.88 -13.11 11.61
C ALA A 355 3.10 -12.34 11.11
N LYS A 356 4.23 -12.51 11.79
CA LYS A 356 5.52 -11.86 11.47
C LYS A 356 6.60 -12.87 11.05
N VAL A 357 6.41 -14.12 11.46
CA VAL A 357 7.29 -15.28 11.24
C VAL A 357 6.40 -16.42 10.75
N ASP A 358 6.95 -17.33 9.95
CA ASP A 358 6.25 -18.51 9.39
C ASP A 358 4.93 -18.14 8.70
N ILE A 359 4.96 -17.05 7.92
CA ILE A 359 3.77 -16.48 7.28
C ILE A 359 3.42 -17.34 6.07
N THR A 360 2.23 -17.94 6.05
CA THR A 360 1.75 -18.68 4.87
C THR A 360 1.44 -17.76 3.69
N LEU A 361 1.41 -18.29 2.46
CA LEU A 361 1.10 -17.50 1.26
C LEU A 361 -0.24 -16.76 1.37
N ASP A 362 -1.27 -17.41 1.88
CA ASP A 362 -2.60 -16.79 2.01
C ASP A 362 -2.56 -15.66 3.05
N THR A 363 -2.00 -15.92 4.23
CA THR A 363 -1.80 -14.90 5.28
C THR A 363 -0.99 -13.71 4.75
N PHE A 364 0.08 -13.97 3.99
CA PHE A 364 0.91 -12.94 3.38
C PHE A 364 0.09 -12.02 2.47
N ILE A 365 -0.74 -12.59 1.60
CA ILE A 365 -1.59 -11.80 0.68
C ILE A 365 -2.69 -11.05 1.45
N GLU A 366 -3.29 -11.65 2.47
CA GLU A 366 -4.32 -11.00 3.29
C GLU A 366 -3.78 -9.76 4.03
N GLN A 367 -2.58 -9.85 4.58
CA GLN A 367 -1.92 -8.72 5.26
C GLN A 367 -1.59 -7.59 4.26
N TRP A 368 -1.18 -7.92 3.03
CA TRP A 368 -1.02 -6.93 1.97
C TRP A 368 -2.34 -6.29 1.53
N LYS A 369 -3.45 -7.05 1.49
CA LYS A 369 -4.79 -6.50 1.23
C LYS A 369 -5.18 -5.46 2.27
N TYR A 370 -4.87 -5.71 3.55
CA TYR A 370 -5.08 -4.73 4.62
C TYR A 370 -4.22 -3.47 4.43
N LEU A 371 -2.92 -3.63 4.18
CA LEU A 371 -2.05 -2.47 3.94
C LEU A 371 -2.48 -1.65 2.72
N ALA A 372 -3.09 -2.25 1.71
CA ALA A 372 -3.62 -1.51 0.55
C ALA A 372 -4.81 -0.60 0.89
N LEU A 373 -5.54 -0.88 1.98
CA LEU A 373 -6.62 -0.05 2.49
C LEU A 373 -6.09 1.07 3.39
N GLU A 374 -5.24 0.72 4.35
CA GLU A 374 -4.83 1.63 5.43
C GLU A 374 -3.53 2.40 5.12
N CYS A 375 -2.55 1.76 4.48
CA CYS A 375 -1.16 2.26 4.36
C CYS A 375 -0.59 2.06 2.94
N ARG A 376 -1.22 2.69 1.94
CA ARG A 376 -0.88 2.56 0.50
C ARG A 376 0.59 2.83 0.19
N GLU A 377 1.16 3.86 0.79
CA GLU A 377 2.59 4.21 0.62
C GLU A 377 3.49 3.03 0.99
N ARG A 378 3.16 2.30 2.06
CA ARG A 378 3.92 1.14 2.51
C ARG A 378 3.86 -0.01 1.50
N VAL A 379 2.70 -0.24 0.88
CA VAL A 379 2.58 -1.22 -0.21
C VAL A 379 3.50 -0.86 -1.37
N ILE A 380 3.53 0.42 -1.77
CA ILE A 380 4.39 0.90 -2.85
C ILE A 380 5.86 0.73 -2.48
N MET A 381 6.26 1.17 -1.29
CA MET A 381 7.64 1.06 -0.80
C MET A 381 8.14 -0.38 -0.85
N TYR A 382 7.39 -1.32 -0.28
CA TYR A 382 7.81 -2.72 -0.20
C TYR A 382 7.76 -3.43 -1.56
N ALA A 383 6.75 -3.15 -2.39
CA ALA A 383 6.74 -3.64 -3.77
C ALA A 383 7.99 -3.17 -4.52
N ARG A 384 8.40 -1.91 -4.34
CA ARG A 384 9.62 -1.36 -4.92
C ARG A 384 10.88 -2.02 -4.34
N TYR A 385 10.97 -2.24 -3.03
CA TYR A 385 12.07 -3.01 -2.43
C TYR A 385 12.20 -4.40 -3.05
N TRP A 386 11.09 -5.09 -3.28
CA TRP A 386 11.07 -6.41 -3.92
C TRP A 386 11.11 -6.40 -5.45
N GLY A 387 11.46 -5.26 -6.07
CA GLY A 387 11.79 -5.20 -7.50
C GLY A 387 10.59 -4.97 -8.42
N TYR A 388 9.46 -4.47 -7.92
CA TYR A 388 8.36 -4.03 -8.77
C TYR A 388 8.80 -2.88 -9.69
N LYS A 389 8.75 -3.08 -11.01
CA LYS A 389 9.16 -2.08 -12.02
C LYS A 389 7.99 -1.34 -12.69
N GLY A 390 6.74 -1.76 -12.46
CA GLY A 390 5.56 -1.13 -13.05
C GLY A 390 5.23 0.24 -12.45
N GLU A 391 4.16 0.88 -12.95
CA GLU A 391 3.64 2.11 -12.33
C GLU A 391 2.92 1.77 -11.02
N SER A 392 3.24 2.52 -9.96
CA SER A 392 2.70 2.28 -8.61
C SER A 392 1.16 2.30 -8.55
N MET A 393 0.49 3.02 -9.45
CA MET A 393 -0.98 3.03 -9.51
C MET A 393 -1.59 1.67 -9.87
N TYR A 394 -0.88 0.82 -10.63
CA TYR A 394 -1.37 -0.51 -10.99
C TYR A 394 -1.35 -1.50 -9.82
N LEU A 395 -0.69 -1.15 -8.71
CA LEU A 395 -0.76 -1.94 -7.49
C LEU A 395 -2.16 -1.90 -6.85
N PHE A 396 -2.97 -0.90 -7.22
CA PHE A 396 -4.26 -0.64 -6.59
C PHE A 396 -5.41 -0.70 -7.60
N GLN A 397 -6.52 -1.26 -7.15
CA GLN A 397 -7.82 -1.12 -7.79
C GLN A 397 -8.60 -0.04 -7.06
N ARG A 398 -8.97 1.02 -7.79
CA ARG A 398 -9.86 2.07 -7.28
C ARG A 398 -11.31 1.64 -7.39
N ARG A 399 -12.06 1.78 -6.31
CA ARG A 399 -13.50 1.47 -6.25
C ARG A 399 -14.20 2.51 -5.42
N ALA A 400 -15.51 2.65 -5.60
CA ALA A 400 -16.31 3.47 -4.71
C ALA A 400 -16.20 2.95 -3.27
N CYS A 401 -15.98 3.86 -2.32
CA CYS A 401 -16.08 3.53 -0.90
C CYS A 401 -17.51 3.06 -0.60
N ARG A 402 -17.71 2.36 0.52
CA ARG A 402 -19.02 1.75 0.83
C ARG A 402 -20.18 2.74 0.74
N ARG A 403 -19.96 3.98 1.18
CA ARG A 403 -20.95 5.07 1.18
C ARG A 403 -21.38 5.49 -0.21
N CYS A 404 -20.50 5.41 -1.19
CA CYS A 404 -20.77 5.87 -2.54
C CYS A 404 -21.12 4.72 -3.49
N ARG A 405 -20.88 3.47 -3.07
CA ARG A 405 -21.17 2.25 -3.82
C ARG A 405 -22.65 2.15 -4.18
N ALA A 406 -22.93 1.89 -5.45
CA ALA A 406 -24.31 1.71 -5.91
C ALA A 406 -24.86 0.36 -5.44
N VAL A 407 -26.17 0.28 -5.23
CA VAL A 407 -26.84 -1.00 -4.92
C VAL A 407 -26.65 -1.96 -6.10
N GLY A 408 -26.12 -3.15 -5.83
CA GLY A 408 -25.83 -4.16 -6.85
C GLY A 408 -24.46 -4.04 -7.52
N GLU A 409 -23.63 -3.06 -7.14
CA GLU A 409 -22.22 -3.04 -7.52
C GLU A 409 -21.47 -4.20 -6.84
N SER A 410 -20.63 -4.91 -7.60
CA SER A 410 -19.84 -6.03 -7.09
C SER A 410 -18.95 -5.59 -5.92
N LEU A 411 -18.87 -6.41 -4.89
CA LEU A 411 -17.94 -6.18 -3.81
C LEU A 411 -16.48 -6.20 -4.29
N PRO A 412 -15.62 -5.34 -3.72
CA PRO A 412 -14.18 -5.50 -3.85
C PRO A 412 -13.73 -6.85 -3.29
N ASN A 413 -12.52 -7.29 -3.62
CA ASN A 413 -11.92 -8.55 -3.14
C ASN A 413 -11.58 -8.58 -1.63
N THR A 414 -11.93 -7.51 -0.91
CA THR A 414 -11.59 -7.28 0.49
C THR A 414 -12.72 -6.50 1.14
N ILE A 415 -13.20 -6.97 2.29
CA ILE A 415 -14.26 -6.33 3.09
C ILE A 415 -13.67 -5.96 4.44
N HIS A 416 -13.72 -4.69 4.82
CA HIS A 416 -13.21 -4.24 6.11
C HIS A 416 -14.33 -4.10 7.15
N VAL A 417 -14.16 -4.79 8.27
CA VAL A 417 -15.09 -4.86 9.38
C VAL A 417 -14.46 -4.21 10.61
N LEU A 418 -15.07 -3.13 11.10
CA LEU A 418 -14.65 -2.45 12.31
C LEU A 418 -15.48 -2.92 13.51
N LEU A 419 -14.81 -3.44 14.55
CA LEU A 419 -15.45 -3.81 15.81
C LEU A 419 -15.37 -2.66 16.81
N VAL A 420 -16.53 -2.26 17.32
CA VAL A 420 -16.73 -1.13 18.22
C VAL A 420 -17.42 -1.59 19.49
N GLY A 421 -16.92 -1.17 20.64
CA GLY A 421 -17.45 -1.55 21.94
C GLY A 421 -16.54 -1.07 23.06
N THR A 422 -16.98 -1.18 24.31
CA THR A 422 -16.18 -0.77 25.47
C THR A 422 -14.87 -1.56 25.57
N GLN A 423 -13.95 -1.07 26.40
CA GLN A 423 -12.77 -1.85 26.77
C GLN A 423 -13.22 -3.21 27.33
N GLU A 424 -12.51 -4.28 26.98
CA GLU A 424 -12.76 -5.65 27.46
C GLU A 424 -14.12 -6.28 27.12
N CYS A 425 -14.94 -5.69 26.24
CA CYS A 425 -16.21 -6.28 25.80
C CYS A 425 -16.03 -7.49 24.85
N GLY A 426 -14.89 -8.19 24.88
CA GLY A 426 -14.68 -9.42 24.10
C GLY A 426 -14.42 -9.27 22.59
N LYS A 427 -14.22 -8.06 22.06
CA LYS A 427 -13.98 -7.83 20.61
C LYS A 427 -12.85 -8.69 20.06
N ARG A 428 -11.71 -8.74 20.75
CA ARG A 428 -10.53 -9.50 20.30
C ARG A 428 -10.81 -10.99 20.28
N SER A 429 -11.42 -11.52 21.33
CA SER A 429 -11.85 -12.92 21.39
C SER A 429 -12.81 -13.27 20.25
N LEU A 430 -13.76 -12.38 19.95
CA LEU A 430 -14.67 -12.56 18.81
C LEU A 430 -13.91 -12.61 17.48
N ILE A 431 -12.96 -11.70 17.24
CA ILE A 431 -12.15 -11.72 16.02
C ILE A 431 -11.39 -13.04 15.88
N VAL A 432 -10.74 -13.49 16.96
CA VAL A 432 -10.02 -14.76 16.97
C VAL A 432 -10.98 -15.89 16.62
N SER A 433 -12.15 -15.98 17.25
CA SER A 433 -13.14 -17.02 16.95
C SER A 433 -13.66 -16.98 15.50
N LEU A 434 -13.64 -15.81 14.85
CA LEU A 434 -14.04 -15.66 13.44
C LEU A 434 -12.94 -16.06 12.45
N THR A 435 -11.66 -16.06 12.87
CA THR A 435 -10.53 -16.28 11.97
C THR A 435 -9.74 -17.55 12.26
N SER A 436 -9.82 -18.12 13.47
CA SER A 436 -9.18 -19.39 13.82
C SER A 436 -9.94 -20.56 13.20
N ALA A 437 -9.54 -20.96 11.99
CA ALA A 437 -9.99 -22.21 11.38
C ALA A 437 -9.31 -23.45 12.00
N ASP A 438 -8.18 -23.26 12.69
CA ASP A 438 -7.40 -24.32 13.32
C ASP A 438 -7.46 -24.25 14.85
N ASP A 439 -7.60 -25.42 15.47
CA ASP A 439 -7.72 -25.75 16.91
C ASP A 439 -6.49 -25.33 17.76
N THR A 440 -5.61 -24.50 17.21
CA THR A 440 -4.48 -23.92 17.93
C THR A 440 -4.99 -22.82 18.86
N ALA A 441 -4.85 -23.05 20.16
CA ALA A 441 -5.21 -22.10 21.19
C ALA A 441 -4.69 -20.69 20.83
N PRO A 442 -5.48 -19.62 21.05
CA PRO A 442 -5.02 -18.27 20.78
C PRO A 442 -3.71 -18.05 21.50
N ALA A 443 -2.66 -17.70 20.74
CA ALA A 443 -1.46 -17.15 21.33
C ALA A 443 -1.91 -16.06 22.30
N LEU A 444 -1.47 -16.14 23.57
CA LEU A 444 -1.75 -15.13 24.58
C LEU A 444 -1.21 -13.80 24.06
N PHE A 445 -2.07 -13.05 23.38
CA PHE A 445 -1.70 -11.75 22.86
C PHE A 445 -1.54 -10.82 24.05
N PRO A 446 -0.54 -9.93 24.06
CA PRO A 446 -0.43 -8.94 25.11
C PRO A 446 -1.76 -8.16 25.24
N ASP A 447 -2.27 -8.08 26.46
CA ASP A 447 -3.60 -7.53 26.77
C ASP A 447 -3.73 -6.04 26.41
N ALA A 448 -2.62 -5.34 26.21
CA ALA A 448 -2.56 -3.89 26.06
C ALA A 448 -2.37 -3.37 24.61
N CYS A 449 -2.93 -4.04 23.60
CA CYS A 449 -2.87 -3.51 22.23
C CYS A 449 -4.14 -2.75 21.85
N ASP A 450 -3.99 -1.45 21.56
CA ASP A 450 -5.07 -0.54 21.15
C ASP A 450 -5.60 -0.79 19.74
N HIS A 451 -4.92 -1.63 18.95
CA HIS A 451 -5.24 -1.91 17.54
C HIS A 451 -4.89 -3.36 17.19
N PHE A 452 -5.92 -4.19 16.99
CA PHE A 452 -5.78 -5.60 16.68
C PHE A 452 -6.47 -5.91 15.36
N VAL A 453 -5.79 -6.62 14.46
CA VAL A 453 -6.29 -6.97 13.13
C VAL A 453 -6.14 -8.46 12.91
N SER A 454 -7.18 -9.10 12.38
CA SER A 454 -7.11 -10.48 11.89
C SER A 454 -7.89 -10.61 10.59
N THR A 455 -7.50 -11.57 9.78
CA THR A 455 -8.01 -11.76 8.42
C THR A 455 -8.50 -13.18 8.23
N THR A 456 -9.47 -13.34 7.34
CA THR A 456 -9.91 -14.66 6.88
C THR A 456 -10.33 -14.56 5.43
N THR A 457 -10.02 -15.60 4.65
CA THR A 457 -10.37 -15.69 3.24
C THR A 457 -11.25 -16.89 2.96
N PHE A 458 -12.29 -16.68 2.16
CA PHE A 458 -13.20 -17.74 1.73
C PHE A 458 -13.67 -17.51 0.29
N PHE A 459 -14.23 -18.55 -0.31
CA PHE A 459 -14.76 -18.53 -1.67
C PHE A 459 -16.29 -18.36 -1.65
N VAL A 460 -16.80 -17.36 -2.37
CA VAL A 460 -18.23 -17.06 -2.39
C VAL A 460 -18.94 -17.98 -3.40
N GLY A 461 -19.33 -19.16 -2.94
CA GLY A 461 -20.11 -20.10 -3.74
C GLY A 461 -19.33 -20.78 -4.87
N LYS A 462 -19.98 -21.75 -5.52
CA LYS A 462 -19.42 -22.52 -6.63
C LYS A 462 -19.47 -21.68 -7.92
N GLY A 463 -18.51 -20.80 -8.15
CA GLY A 463 -18.37 -20.12 -9.45
C GLY A 463 -17.67 -18.76 -9.47
N THR A 464 -17.44 -18.10 -8.33
CA THR A 464 -16.54 -16.94 -8.29
C THR A 464 -15.10 -17.43 -8.21
N GLU A 465 -14.28 -17.13 -9.22
CA GLU A 465 -12.87 -17.53 -9.26
C GLU A 465 -12.00 -16.78 -8.25
N GLU A 466 -12.44 -15.58 -7.79
CA GLU A 466 -11.65 -14.75 -6.89
C GLU A 466 -12.08 -14.91 -5.41
N PRO A 467 -11.14 -15.25 -4.51
CA PRO A 467 -11.41 -15.38 -3.09
C PRO A 467 -11.64 -14.02 -2.42
N GLN A 468 -12.60 -13.98 -1.50
CA GLN A 468 -12.96 -12.80 -0.72
C GLN A 468 -12.27 -12.83 0.62
N THR A 469 -11.62 -11.72 1.00
CA THR A 469 -10.96 -11.59 2.30
C THR A 469 -11.77 -10.65 3.18
N ILE A 470 -12.17 -11.12 4.37
CA ILE A 470 -12.70 -10.24 5.42
C ILE A 470 -11.55 -9.86 6.34
N ILE A 471 -11.45 -8.56 6.63
CA ILE A 471 -10.50 -8.01 7.58
C ILE A 471 -11.27 -7.50 8.79
N TYR A 472 -10.97 -8.07 9.96
CA TYR A 472 -11.55 -7.65 11.21
C TYR A 472 -10.57 -6.77 11.98
N THR A 473 -11.00 -5.57 12.32
CA THR A 473 -10.20 -4.60 13.06
C THR A 473 -10.89 -4.26 14.38
N ALA A 474 -10.25 -4.54 15.51
CA ALA A 474 -10.66 -4.07 16.83
C ALA A 474 -9.74 -2.95 17.29
N VAL A 475 -10.34 -1.84 17.72
CA VAL A 475 -9.61 -0.69 18.27
C VAL A 475 -10.15 -0.28 19.64
N CYS A 476 -9.39 0.55 20.35
CA CYS A 476 -9.89 1.20 21.56
C CYS A 476 -11.09 2.13 21.26
N PRO A 477 -11.98 2.38 22.25
CA PRO A 477 -13.17 3.22 22.09
C PRO A 477 -12.90 4.60 21.46
N GLU A 478 -11.82 5.25 21.87
CA GLU A 478 -11.43 6.59 21.41
C GLU A 478 -11.05 6.57 19.93
N ARG A 479 -10.29 5.56 19.51
CA ARG A 479 -9.89 5.40 18.11
C ARG A 479 -11.05 4.99 17.21
N ALA A 480 -11.97 4.14 17.69
CA ALA A 480 -13.20 3.83 16.96
C ALA A 480 -14.02 5.09 16.66
N ARG A 481 -14.14 5.97 17.66
CA ARG A 481 -14.81 7.27 17.52
C ARG A 481 -14.15 8.12 16.44
N LEU A 482 -12.82 8.23 16.46
CA LEU A 482 -12.08 9.00 15.47
C LEU A 482 -12.26 8.43 14.05
N ILE A 483 -12.16 7.10 13.88
CA ILE A 483 -12.33 6.45 12.58
C ILE A 483 -13.72 6.72 12.01
N LEU A 484 -14.76 6.55 12.83
CA LEU A 484 -16.15 6.66 12.36
C LEU A 484 -16.66 8.10 12.21
N THR A 485 -16.03 9.08 12.87
CA THR A 485 -16.41 10.50 12.76
C THR A 485 -15.59 11.27 11.73
N ASP A 486 -14.42 10.76 11.34
CA ASP A 486 -13.60 11.33 10.27
C ASP A 486 -14.02 10.78 8.90
N ALA A 487 -14.35 11.68 7.98
CA ALA A 487 -14.84 11.31 6.66
C ALA A 487 -13.80 10.58 5.79
N ALA A 488 -12.50 10.78 6.03
CA ALA A 488 -11.44 10.11 5.27
C ALA A 488 -11.18 8.68 5.79
N SER A 489 -11.05 8.53 7.10
CA SER A 489 -10.76 7.24 7.77
C SER A 489 -11.91 6.25 7.63
N SER A 490 -13.15 6.72 7.74
CA SER A 490 -14.32 5.86 7.63
C SER A 490 -14.62 5.36 6.21
N GLN A 491 -13.99 5.90 5.16
CA GLN A 491 -14.08 5.36 3.79
C GLN A 491 -13.50 3.95 3.68
N THR A 492 -12.61 3.57 4.60
CA THR A 492 -12.01 2.24 4.60
C THR A 492 -12.92 1.17 5.17
N VAL A 493 -14.00 1.52 5.85
CA VAL A 493 -14.89 0.59 6.56
C VAL A 493 -16.09 0.22 5.69
N ASP A 494 -16.33 -1.08 5.53
CA ASP A 494 -17.50 -1.60 4.82
C ASP A 494 -18.63 -2.01 5.78
N VAL A 495 -18.31 -2.49 6.99
CA VAL A 495 -19.29 -2.94 8.00
C VAL A 495 -18.81 -2.57 9.40
N VAL A 496 -19.74 -2.17 10.29
CA VAL A 496 -19.46 -1.90 11.70
C VAL A 496 -20.17 -2.92 12.59
N LEU A 497 -19.42 -3.60 13.45
CA LEU A 497 -19.98 -4.47 14.49
C LEU A 497 -20.01 -3.70 15.81
N LEU A 498 -21.22 -3.49 16.33
CA LEU A 498 -21.51 -2.85 17.60
C LEU A 498 -21.58 -3.92 18.69
N CYS A 499 -20.46 -4.17 19.35
CA CYS A 499 -20.30 -5.19 20.38
C CYS A 499 -20.64 -4.64 21.78
N TYR A 500 -21.55 -5.31 22.49
CA TYR A 500 -21.81 -5.07 23.91
C TYR A 500 -21.68 -6.35 24.73
N ASP A 501 -21.35 -6.19 26.00
CA ASP A 501 -20.93 -7.26 26.89
C ASP A 501 -22.09 -7.77 27.73
N ALA A 502 -22.37 -9.08 27.70
CA ALA A 502 -23.39 -9.72 28.53
C ALA A 502 -23.13 -9.56 30.04
N THR A 503 -21.87 -9.44 30.47
CA THR A 503 -21.53 -9.27 31.90
C THR A 503 -21.59 -7.82 32.37
N ASN A 504 -21.76 -6.87 31.45
CA ASN A 504 -21.83 -5.45 31.75
C ASN A 504 -22.73 -4.74 30.73
N ILE A 505 -24.00 -5.15 30.69
CA ILE A 505 -24.99 -4.64 29.72
C ILE A 505 -25.17 -3.15 29.91
N THR A 506 -25.30 -2.69 31.16
CA THR A 506 -25.58 -1.28 31.46
C THR A 506 -24.55 -0.31 30.88
N ALA A 507 -23.24 -0.54 31.08
CA ALA A 507 -22.22 0.39 30.56
C ALA A 507 -21.98 0.20 29.06
N SER A 508 -21.94 -1.05 28.59
CA SER A 508 -21.60 -1.36 27.20
C SER A 508 -22.72 -0.97 26.22
N SER A 509 -23.99 -1.18 26.58
CA SER A 509 -25.13 -0.73 25.78
C SER A 509 -25.22 0.79 25.67
N ARG A 510 -24.98 1.51 26.78
CA ARG A 510 -24.94 2.98 26.79
C ARG A 510 -23.86 3.51 25.84
N PHE A 511 -22.66 2.93 25.93
CA PHE A 511 -21.56 3.30 25.04
C PHE A 511 -21.91 3.10 23.56
N LEU A 512 -22.52 1.96 23.19
CA LEU A 512 -22.94 1.71 21.82
C LEU A 512 -23.97 2.72 21.33
N MET A 513 -25.01 2.99 22.13
CA MET A 513 -26.05 3.96 21.79
C MET A 513 -25.46 5.36 21.59
N ASP A 514 -24.56 5.79 22.47
CA ASP A 514 -23.89 7.08 22.39
C ASP A 514 -23.00 7.17 21.13
N MET A 515 -22.22 6.12 20.85
CA MET A 515 -21.37 6.03 19.65
C MET A 515 -22.18 6.10 18.36
N TYR A 516 -23.22 5.27 18.24
CA TYR A 516 -24.08 5.25 17.06
C TYR A 516 -24.75 6.61 16.84
N SER A 517 -25.31 7.21 17.89
CA SER A 517 -25.96 8.51 17.83
C SER A 517 -25.00 9.62 17.38
N GLU A 518 -23.75 9.56 17.81
CA GLU A 518 -22.73 10.50 17.39
C GLU A 518 -22.36 10.36 15.92
N VAL A 519 -22.15 9.13 15.44
CA VAL A 519 -21.81 8.88 14.03
C VAL A 519 -22.95 9.35 13.12
N VAL A 520 -24.21 9.05 13.48
CA VAL A 520 -25.40 9.56 12.76
C VAL A 520 -25.46 11.09 12.77
N ARG A 521 -25.10 11.74 13.89
CA ARG A 521 -25.10 13.21 13.97
C ARG A 521 -24.01 13.84 13.11
N CYS A 522 -22.81 13.26 13.08
CA CYS A 522 -21.66 13.79 12.35
C CYS A 522 -21.81 13.59 10.84
N GLU A 523 -22.42 12.48 10.41
CA GLU A 523 -22.46 12.11 8.99
C GLU A 523 -23.84 12.26 8.34
N GLY A 524 -24.89 12.58 9.10
CA GLY A 524 -26.21 12.98 8.62
C GLY A 524 -26.86 12.01 7.63
N ALA A 525 -26.63 12.22 6.34
CA ALA A 525 -27.18 11.43 5.22
C ALA A 525 -26.28 10.25 4.78
N LEU A 526 -25.01 10.21 5.20
CA LEU A 526 -24.03 9.20 4.76
C LEU A 526 -24.04 7.93 5.63
N THR A 527 -24.59 8.01 6.86
CA THR A 527 -24.86 6.85 7.72
C THR A 527 -25.90 5.89 7.16
N GLU A 528 -26.72 6.29 6.18
CA GLU A 528 -27.73 5.40 5.57
C GLU A 528 -27.10 4.22 4.79
N ARG A 529 -25.80 4.29 4.47
CA ARG A 529 -25.12 3.30 3.62
C ARG A 529 -24.01 2.51 4.31
N LEU A 530 -23.61 2.89 5.53
CA LEU A 530 -22.71 2.10 6.35
C LEU A 530 -23.53 1.15 7.24
N PRO A 531 -23.49 -0.16 7.01
CA PRO A 531 -24.27 -1.11 7.80
C PRO A 531 -23.69 -1.29 9.20
N PHE A 532 -24.57 -1.25 10.19
CA PHE A 532 -24.27 -1.53 11.60
C PHE A 532 -24.96 -2.82 12.03
N VAL A 533 -24.20 -3.73 12.64
CA VAL A 533 -24.71 -5.01 13.18
C VAL A 533 -24.46 -5.04 14.69
N VAL A 534 -25.51 -5.29 15.47
CA VAL A 534 -25.41 -5.38 16.93
C VAL A 534 -25.03 -6.80 17.33
N VAL A 535 -23.99 -6.93 18.16
CA VAL A 535 -23.43 -8.22 18.58
C VAL A 535 -23.38 -8.27 20.11
N LEU A 536 -23.96 -9.31 20.69
CA LEU A 536 -23.80 -9.62 22.11
C LEU A 536 -22.59 -10.54 22.29
N THR A 537 -21.62 -10.08 23.06
CA THR A 537 -20.44 -10.87 23.44
C THR A 537 -20.60 -11.48 24.82
N LYS A 538 -19.88 -12.60 25.05
CA LYS A 538 -19.92 -13.36 26.30
C LYS A 538 -21.33 -13.84 26.68
N ALA A 539 -22.15 -14.20 25.69
CA ALA A 539 -23.55 -14.60 25.91
C ALA A 539 -23.70 -15.83 26.83
N ASP A 540 -22.64 -16.63 26.96
CA ASP A 540 -22.54 -17.77 27.87
C ASP A 540 -22.24 -17.41 29.32
N ALA A 541 -21.76 -16.20 29.58
CA ALA A 541 -21.52 -15.74 30.94
C ALA A 541 -22.86 -15.63 31.66
N VAL A 542 -22.88 -16.03 32.94
CA VAL A 542 -24.08 -16.00 33.78
C VAL A 542 -24.68 -14.59 33.73
N THR A 543 -25.84 -14.43 33.11
CA THR A 543 -26.56 -13.16 33.09
C THR A 543 -26.87 -12.79 34.53
N SER A 544 -26.44 -11.61 34.94
CA SER A 544 -26.88 -11.00 36.20
C SER A 544 -28.41 -10.90 36.16
N ASP A 545 -29.09 -11.46 37.17
CA ASP A 545 -30.51 -11.19 37.43
C ASP A 545 -30.73 -9.75 37.93
N ASP A 546 -29.81 -8.81 37.60
CA ASP A 546 -29.88 -7.42 38.03
C ASP A 546 -31.00 -6.71 37.24
N PRO A 547 -32.02 -6.15 37.93
CA PRO A 547 -33.07 -5.39 37.26
C PRO A 547 -32.55 -4.21 36.42
N LEU A 548 -31.37 -3.66 36.74
CA LEU A 548 -30.72 -2.59 35.96
C LEU A 548 -30.24 -3.07 34.59
N ASP A 549 -29.75 -4.30 34.50
CA ASP A 549 -29.30 -4.88 33.23
C ASP A 549 -30.49 -5.25 32.34
N ALA A 550 -31.61 -5.71 32.94
CA ALA A 550 -32.86 -5.94 32.23
C ALA A 550 -33.46 -4.63 31.65
N ASP A 551 -33.44 -3.53 32.41
CA ASP A 551 -33.89 -2.22 31.93
C ASP A 551 -32.97 -1.69 30.81
N SER A 552 -31.66 -1.80 30.98
CA SER A 552 -30.66 -1.40 29.99
C SER A 552 -30.78 -2.19 28.68
N GLY A 553 -31.01 -3.51 28.77
CA GLY A 553 -31.29 -4.37 27.63
C GLY A 553 -32.57 -3.96 26.89
N SER A 554 -33.67 -3.70 27.61
CA SER A 554 -34.93 -3.21 27.02
C SER A 554 -34.76 -1.83 26.37
N ARG A 555 -33.94 -0.96 26.95
CA ARG A 555 -33.61 0.34 26.37
C ARG A 555 -32.81 0.20 25.08
N LEU A 556 -31.83 -0.70 25.04
CA LEU A 556 -31.06 -0.99 23.82
C LEU A 556 -31.96 -1.58 22.74
N GLU A 557 -32.86 -2.51 23.07
CA GLU A 557 -33.85 -3.06 22.13
C GLU A 557 -34.71 -1.95 21.51
N LYS A 558 -35.30 -1.08 22.35
CA LYS A 558 -36.12 0.05 21.88
C LYS A 558 -35.30 1.00 21.01
N PHE A 559 -34.03 1.23 21.35
CA PHE A 559 -33.11 2.03 20.56
C PHE A 559 -32.85 1.40 19.18
N CYS A 560 -32.52 0.12 19.13
CA CYS A 560 -32.30 -0.61 17.89
C CYS A 560 -33.54 -0.54 16.98
N ILE A 561 -34.73 -0.79 17.52
CA ILE A 561 -35.99 -0.69 16.77
C ILE A 561 -36.22 0.75 16.27
N ALA A 562 -35.99 1.77 17.10
CA ALA A 562 -36.17 3.17 16.72
C ALA A 562 -35.22 3.61 15.60
N HIS A 563 -34.01 3.06 15.55
CA HIS A 563 -32.99 3.35 14.55
C HIS A 563 -32.92 2.33 13.40
N GLN A 564 -33.90 1.42 13.31
CA GLN A 564 -33.96 0.35 12.31
C GLN A 564 -32.70 -0.54 12.29
N LEU A 565 -32.05 -0.74 13.42
CA LEU A 565 -31.01 -1.75 13.58
C LEU A 565 -31.65 -3.13 13.73
N LEU A 566 -30.99 -4.17 13.22
CA LEU A 566 -31.48 -5.54 13.38
C LEU A 566 -31.53 -5.93 14.86
N TRP A 567 -32.65 -6.52 15.27
CA TRP A 567 -32.88 -7.11 16.59
C TRP A 567 -33.69 -8.41 16.42
N PRO A 568 -33.38 -9.51 17.13
CA PRO A 568 -32.37 -9.68 18.20
C PRO A 568 -30.91 -9.53 17.72
N PRO A 569 -29.95 -9.27 18.63
CA PRO A 569 -28.54 -9.13 18.28
C PRO A 569 -27.91 -10.49 17.97
N VAL A 570 -26.81 -10.49 17.22
CA VAL A 570 -26.03 -11.70 16.95
C VAL A 570 -25.39 -12.18 18.26
N LEU A 571 -25.65 -13.43 18.63
CA LEU A 571 -25.16 -14.01 19.88
C LEU A 571 -23.80 -14.67 19.65
N THR A 572 -22.82 -14.29 20.49
CA THR A 572 -21.47 -14.87 20.42
C THR A 572 -21.08 -15.42 21.79
N SER A 573 -20.69 -16.69 21.79
CA SER A 573 -20.35 -17.48 22.97
C SER A 573 -19.05 -18.24 22.71
N ALA A 574 -18.15 -18.20 23.69
CA ALA A 574 -16.87 -18.93 23.63
C ALA A 574 -17.00 -20.37 24.16
N TYR A 575 -17.88 -20.59 25.13
CA TYR A 575 -18.03 -21.89 25.81
C TYR A 575 -19.13 -22.78 25.20
N ARG A 576 -20.05 -22.21 24.43
CA ARG A 576 -21.15 -22.92 23.77
C ARG A 576 -21.15 -22.59 22.27
N PRO A 577 -20.22 -23.17 21.50
CA PRO A 577 -20.12 -22.91 20.06
C PRO A 577 -21.39 -23.29 19.29
N GLU A 578 -22.18 -24.25 19.79
CA GLU A 578 -23.47 -24.64 19.21
C GLU A 578 -24.56 -23.55 19.32
N GLU A 579 -24.48 -22.70 20.36
CA GLU A 579 -25.37 -21.54 20.56
C GLU A 579 -24.78 -20.26 19.94
N SER A 580 -23.57 -20.34 19.38
CA SER A 580 -22.80 -19.22 18.85
C SER A 580 -23.04 -19.07 17.36
N GLU A 581 -23.48 -17.91 16.91
CA GLU A 581 -23.72 -17.63 15.48
C GLU A 581 -22.45 -17.21 14.73
N VAL A 582 -21.26 -17.42 15.33
CA VAL A 582 -19.96 -16.93 14.84
C VAL A 582 -19.63 -17.46 13.44
N THR A 583 -19.86 -18.74 13.14
CA THR A 583 -19.59 -19.30 11.80
C THR A 583 -20.49 -18.67 10.74
N ALA A 584 -21.75 -18.40 11.08
CA ALA A 584 -22.70 -17.72 10.21
C ALA A 584 -22.43 -16.21 10.09
N LEU A 585 -21.75 -15.61 11.08
CA LEU A 585 -21.49 -14.18 11.12
C LEU A 585 -20.57 -13.73 9.98
N SER A 586 -19.55 -14.51 9.60
CA SER A 586 -18.69 -14.18 8.44
C SER A 586 -19.49 -14.15 7.12
N GLU A 587 -20.38 -15.12 6.90
CA GLU A 587 -21.26 -15.15 5.72
C GLU A 587 -22.32 -14.03 5.77
N TYR A 588 -22.83 -13.74 6.97
CA TYR A 588 -23.77 -12.65 7.19
C TYR A 588 -23.12 -11.29 6.90
N ILE A 589 -21.89 -11.07 7.35
CA ILE A 589 -21.09 -9.87 7.07
C ILE A 589 -20.89 -9.71 5.57
N TYR A 590 -20.53 -10.78 4.87
CA TYR A 590 -20.42 -10.74 3.41
C TYR A 590 -21.74 -10.30 2.76
N THR A 591 -22.84 -10.90 3.20
CA THR A 591 -24.18 -10.60 2.70
C THR A 591 -24.58 -9.14 2.98
N VAL A 592 -24.29 -8.63 4.18
CA VAL A 592 -24.55 -7.25 4.61
C VAL A 592 -23.66 -6.24 3.88
N ALA A 593 -22.40 -6.58 3.66
CA ALA A 593 -21.49 -5.78 2.86
C ALA A 593 -22.00 -5.71 1.41
N ASN A 594 -22.55 -6.80 0.86
CA ASN A 594 -23.11 -6.81 -0.49
C ASN A 594 -24.43 -6.03 -0.56
N ASP A 595 -25.35 -6.30 0.37
CA ASP A 595 -26.67 -5.68 0.49
C ASP A 595 -26.86 -5.03 1.87
N PRO A 596 -26.66 -3.70 2.01
CA PRO A 596 -26.72 -3.01 3.30
C PRO A 596 -28.13 -3.02 3.90
N ASP A 597 -29.17 -3.16 3.07
CA ASP A 597 -30.55 -3.20 3.53
C ASP A 597 -30.81 -4.46 4.40
N MET A 598 -29.94 -5.48 4.37
CA MET A 598 -30.01 -6.66 5.22
C MET A 598 -29.58 -6.41 6.68
N ALA A 599 -28.85 -5.33 6.96
CA ALA A 599 -28.53 -4.91 8.32
C ALA A 599 -29.66 -4.09 8.97
N VAL A 600 -30.67 -3.70 8.18
CA VAL A 600 -31.78 -2.87 8.62
C VAL A 600 -32.88 -3.78 9.18
N GLY A 601 -33.22 -3.62 10.46
CA GLY A 601 -34.38 -4.25 11.08
C GLY A 601 -35.66 -3.90 10.31
N ASN A 602 -36.64 -4.81 10.27
CA ASN A 602 -37.87 -4.69 9.46
C ASN A 602 -38.35 -3.23 9.32
N ARG A 603 -38.08 -2.58 8.17
CA ARG A 603 -38.71 -1.29 7.84
C ARG A 603 -40.23 -1.48 8.00
N PRO A 604 -40.98 -0.52 8.58
CA PRO A 604 -42.43 -0.61 8.63
C PRO A 604 -42.90 -0.92 7.21
N VAL A 605 -43.61 -2.04 7.04
CA VAL A 605 -43.93 -2.57 5.72
C VAL A 605 -44.79 -1.54 5.02
N THR A 606 -44.19 -0.78 4.10
CA THR A 606 -44.96 0.16 3.29
C THR A 606 -45.94 -0.67 2.47
N LEU A 607 -47.20 -0.22 2.40
CA LEU A 607 -48.29 -0.86 1.66
C LEU A 607 -47.85 -1.31 0.25
N VAL A 608 -46.96 -0.57 -0.38
CA VAL A 608 -46.37 -0.87 -1.70
C VAL A 608 -45.57 -2.19 -1.73
N ARG A 609 -44.79 -2.50 -0.69
CA ARG A 609 -44.04 -3.77 -0.59
C ARG A 609 -44.97 -4.95 -0.29
N LEU A 610 -46.01 -4.72 0.52
CA LEU A 610 -47.03 -5.72 0.81
C LEU A 610 -47.84 -6.05 -0.45
N CYS A 611 -48.19 -5.02 -1.23
CA CYS A 611 -48.78 -5.20 -2.56
C CYS A 611 -47.84 -5.96 -3.50
N ARG A 612 -46.56 -5.57 -3.64
CA ARG A 612 -45.60 -6.29 -4.52
C ARG A 612 -45.42 -7.77 -4.15
N ARG A 613 -45.33 -8.09 -2.86
CA ARG A 613 -45.26 -9.49 -2.38
C ARG A 613 -46.57 -10.23 -2.68
N ALA A 614 -47.72 -9.61 -2.49
CA ALA A 614 -49.02 -10.19 -2.84
C ALA A 614 -49.17 -10.43 -4.36
N THR A 615 -48.72 -9.49 -5.21
CA THR A 615 -48.76 -9.69 -6.68
C THR A 615 -47.83 -10.81 -7.11
N PHE A 616 -46.63 -10.89 -6.54
CA PHE A 616 -45.67 -11.94 -6.88
C PHE A 616 -46.17 -13.33 -6.48
N VAL A 617 -46.76 -13.46 -5.28
CA VAL A 617 -47.39 -14.71 -4.82
C VAL A 617 -48.61 -15.06 -5.70
N ALA A 618 -49.44 -14.08 -6.07
CA ALA A 618 -50.56 -14.31 -6.98
C ALA A 618 -50.10 -14.84 -8.35
N ILE A 619 -49.04 -14.26 -8.94
CA ILE A 619 -48.48 -14.70 -10.22
C ILE A 619 -47.95 -16.14 -10.12
N ILE A 620 -47.19 -16.47 -9.08
CA ILE A 620 -46.67 -17.84 -8.86
C ILE A 620 -47.81 -18.84 -8.68
N THR A 621 -48.85 -18.46 -7.94
CA THR A 621 -50.01 -19.34 -7.67
C THR A 621 -50.80 -19.61 -8.95
N VAL A 622 -50.99 -18.59 -9.80
CA VAL A 622 -51.63 -18.75 -11.11
C VAL A 622 -50.80 -19.63 -12.04
N LEU A 623 -49.48 -19.47 -12.06
CA LEU A 623 -48.58 -20.31 -12.86
C LEU A 623 -48.59 -21.77 -12.38
N ALA A 624 -48.49 -22.00 -11.07
CA ALA A 624 -48.55 -23.34 -10.48
C ALA A 624 -49.91 -24.02 -10.75
N TYR A 625 -51.01 -23.26 -10.69
CA TYR A 625 -52.35 -23.76 -11.04
C TYR A 625 -52.46 -24.10 -12.54
N GLY A 626 -51.85 -23.29 -13.42
CA GLY A 626 -51.79 -23.57 -14.84
C GLY A 626 -51.05 -24.87 -15.16
N VAL A 627 -49.87 -25.06 -14.56
CA VAL A 627 -49.03 -26.26 -14.75
C VAL A 627 -49.70 -27.52 -14.18
N THR A 628 -50.33 -27.43 -13.01
CA THR A 628 -51.03 -28.58 -12.43
C THR A 628 -52.26 -28.96 -13.26
N ARG A 629 -52.99 -27.99 -13.81
CA ARG A 629 -54.15 -28.25 -14.67
C ARG A 629 -53.75 -28.89 -16.01
N THR A 630 -52.66 -28.45 -16.63
CA THR A 630 -52.16 -29.06 -17.87
C THR A 630 -51.61 -30.46 -17.63
N ALA A 631 -50.89 -30.69 -16.52
CA ALA A 631 -50.42 -32.02 -16.13
C ALA A 631 -51.58 -33.00 -15.87
N VAL A 632 -52.63 -32.56 -15.18
CA VAL A 632 -53.83 -33.38 -14.93
C VAL A 632 -54.61 -33.65 -16.23
N GLY A 633 -54.68 -32.67 -17.14
CA GLY A 633 -55.27 -32.85 -18.46
C GLY A 633 -54.54 -33.91 -19.28
N TRP A 634 -53.20 -33.84 -19.30
CA TRP A 634 -52.35 -34.79 -20.01
C TRP A 634 -52.42 -36.20 -19.42
N LEU A 635 -52.46 -36.33 -18.09
CA LEU A 635 -52.64 -37.61 -17.39
C LEU A 635 -54.01 -38.25 -17.67
N LYS A 636 -55.07 -37.45 -17.80
CA LYS A 636 -56.40 -37.96 -18.20
C LYS A 636 -56.40 -38.44 -19.65
N GLN A 637 -55.73 -37.73 -20.55
CA GLN A 637 -55.66 -38.09 -21.97
C GLN A 637 -54.88 -39.40 -22.21
N ARG A 638 -53.84 -39.66 -21.39
CA ARG A 638 -53.09 -40.93 -21.37
C ARG A 638 -53.83 -42.14 -20.78
N ARG A 639 -54.91 -41.92 -20.01
CA ARG A 639 -55.76 -43.01 -19.48
C ARG A 639 -56.90 -43.39 -20.42
N SER A 640 -57.19 -42.56 -21.41
CA SER A 640 -58.23 -42.79 -22.43
C SER A 640 -57.70 -43.31 -23.77
N SER A 641 -56.37 -43.51 -23.87
CA SER A 641 -55.68 -44.21 -24.96
C SER A 641 -55.13 -45.52 -24.40
#